data_AF-A0A1X7L5C5-F1
#
_entry.id   AF-A0A1X7L5C5-F1
#
_cell.length_a   1.000
_cell.length_b   1.000
_cell.length_c   1.000
_cell.angle_alpha   90.00
_cell.angle_beta   90.00
_cell.angle_gamma   90.00
#
_symmetry.space_group_name_H-M   'P 1'
#
loop_
_entity.id
_entity.type
_entity.pdbx_description
1 polymer ?
#
loop_
_entity_poly.entity_id
_entity_poly.type
_entity_poly.pdbx_seq_one_letter_code
_entity_poly.pdbx_strand_id
1 'polypeptide(L)'
;MKPFYPIIGAITLACFATTVQAQQKVSPIQNKVLIMDGLDNDVRTGMGIIDGKWTLEAWIKGDDNTWKPEEAIIAGGEYSDLNSCDNMPLIIKDGYLYSKGANLKSSIKMDDAWHHVAVSCDGRTTRLFLDGKEVAHRDTALAILPGAIGVNEKKHTFGGSIDEVRIWRTALPLSTLQRWKDTPIERTHPSFRYLIGYYNFEDFTESMSVNWVGKGHQSYHLRNGRNDYYGNKRMAFVKPQDDLHIVHHHGKQKLFHATVIHNEWDLEQGSKGGQFIKLRIIVQGTDKPLSLDQLELDLSAMENLKDIDKVHLYYTGQQPKSSLRQEIFGRGPKAESKLRFIRQKGEPIQYMQPGVNYFLVALDLTENAIPGNKLVGNIPIIQLSGKKHTPELSTDYATQRVAYSNGKNNDIIKVLQWNIWHGGVHLGKTEGRNRVIDLIRASQADIITMQEGYGAQDTIAQALGFHLQTKSAKDNLALFSRFPIDKIPSSESFKSNPGIIKLNNGKKILVNDCWLRYAYRPEYTSSYASYGLNPKVWEAEDATLSLVDITNLINKDILPHQESPDMPTIIAGDFNSCSHLDWTDRTKPLHFGYGAVNFPTSQYMATQGFKDSFREQNPDELKYQGGTTAVIYGQMQMSRIDFIYYKGKMRTLSSKIVRSSPDIDDVWASDHAAVLTTFQVL
;
A
#
# COMPACT_ATOMS: atom_id res chain seq x y z
N MET A 1 52.03 36.36 8.53
CA MET A 1 51.47 35.07 8.08
C MET A 1 49.96 35.12 8.27
N LYS A 2 49.23 35.32 7.17
CA LYS A 2 47.77 35.29 7.05
C LYS A 2 47.47 34.28 5.92
N PRO A 3 46.52 33.36 6.04
CA PRO A 3 46.19 32.48 4.92
C PRO A 3 45.17 33.14 3.99
N PHE A 4 45.43 32.96 2.70
CA PHE A 4 44.63 33.38 1.55
C PHE A 4 43.33 32.57 1.44
N TYR A 5 42.22 33.25 1.13
CA TYR A 5 41.00 32.65 0.58
C TYR A 5 40.97 32.91 -0.93
N PRO A 6 40.69 31.93 -1.81
CA PRO A 6 40.36 32.22 -3.18
C PRO A 6 38.85 32.46 -3.33
N ILE A 7 38.53 33.60 -3.93
CA ILE A 7 37.21 33.96 -4.44
C ILE A 7 36.95 33.09 -5.68
N ILE A 8 35.90 32.26 -5.67
CA ILE A 8 35.39 31.59 -6.87
C ILE A 8 34.07 32.27 -7.22
N GLY A 9 34.09 33.02 -8.33
CA GLY A 9 32.92 33.67 -8.90
C GLY A 9 31.92 32.64 -9.45
N ALA A 10 30.64 32.89 -9.20
CA ALA A 10 29.54 32.15 -9.77
C ALA A 10 29.48 32.39 -11.29
N ILE A 11 29.82 31.36 -12.07
CA ILE A 11 29.53 31.32 -13.51
C ILE A 11 28.14 30.72 -13.65
N THR A 12 27.16 31.57 -13.98
CA THR A 12 25.82 31.16 -14.40
C THR A 12 25.93 30.54 -15.79
N LEU A 13 26.14 29.22 -15.88
CA LEU A 13 26.02 28.50 -17.14
C LEU A 13 24.52 28.36 -17.46
N ALA A 14 24.01 29.23 -18.33
CA ALA A 14 22.75 29.00 -19.00
C ALA A 14 22.92 27.80 -19.94
N CYS A 15 22.59 26.59 -19.47
CA CYS A 15 22.45 25.42 -20.32
C CYS A 15 21.26 25.63 -21.27
N PHE A 16 21.52 26.12 -22.48
CA PHE A 16 20.64 25.88 -23.60
C PHE A 16 20.63 24.38 -23.86
N ALA A 17 19.58 23.70 -23.40
CA ALA A 17 19.31 22.32 -23.77
C ALA A 17 18.94 22.28 -25.26
N THR A 18 19.92 22.03 -26.12
CA THR A 18 19.65 21.57 -27.48
C THR A 18 19.11 20.14 -27.38
N THR A 19 17.79 20.01 -27.42
CA THR A 19 17.13 18.70 -27.51
C THR A 19 17.44 18.08 -28.86
N VAL A 20 18.49 17.27 -28.94
CA VAL A 20 18.58 16.22 -29.96
C VAL A 20 17.46 15.24 -29.63
N GLN A 21 16.38 15.28 -30.41
CA GLN A 21 15.27 14.31 -30.33
C GLN A 21 15.81 12.93 -30.71
N ALA A 22 16.21 12.15 -29.70
CA ALA A 22 16.26 10.71 -29.87
C ALA A 22 14.81 10.25 -30.08
N GLN A 23 14.52 9.68 -31.26
CA GLN A 23 13.31 8.90 -31.46
C GLN A 23 13.27 7.86 -30.34
N GLN A 24 12.27 7.90 -29.46
CA GLN A 24 12.14 6.97 -28.36
C GLN A 24 11.92 5.57 -28.95
N LYS A 25 13.01 4.81 -29.07
CA LYS A 25 12.99 3.45 -29.65
C LYS A 25 12.19 2.57 -28.70
N VAL A 26 11.18 1.89 -29.23
CA VAL A 26 10.40 0.91 -28.47
C VAL A 26 11.34 -0.22 -28.05
N SER A 27 11.39 -0.50 -26.75
CA SER A 27 12.17 -1.62 -26.24
C SER A 27 11.57 -2.95 -26.71
N PRO A 28 12.40 -3.96 -27.05
CA PRO A 28 11.89 -5.30 -27.33
C PRO A 28 11.19 -5.86 -26.07
N ILE A 29 10.14 -6.66 -26.27
CA ILE A 29 9.51 -7.42 -25.19
C ILE A 29 10.45 -8.58 -24.83
N GLN A 30 10.66 -8.80 -23.54
CA GLN A 30 11.40 -9.94 -23.03
C GLN A 30 10.47 -10.68 -22.08
N ASN A 31 9.91 -11.81 -22.53
CA ASN A 31 9.04 -12.65 -21.72
C ASN A 31 9.78 -13.03 -20.43
N LYS A 32 9.20 -12.73 -19.27
CA LYS A 32 9.82 -12.95 -17.97
C LYS A 32 9.01 -13.92 -17.16
N VAL A 33 9.71 -14.83 -16.51
CA VAL A 33 9.11 -15.81 -15.60
C VAL A 33 9.59 -15.56 -14.17
N LEU A 34 8.68 -15.66 -13.20
CA LEU A 34 9.02 -15.58 -11.78
C LEU A 34 9.67 -16.88 -11.32
N ILE A 35 10.83 -16.77 -10.69
CA ILE A 35 11.60 -17.87 -10.12
C ILE A 35 11.52 -17.81 -8.60
N MET A 36 11.21 -18.97 -8.02
CA MET A 36 11.12 -19.18 -6.58
C MET A 36 12.01 -20.34 -6.15
N ASP A 37 12.68 -20.21 -5.02
CA ASP A 37 13.69 -21.16 -4.55
C ASP A 37 13.14 -22.27 -3.65
N GLY A 38 11.84 -22.26 -3.33
CA GLY A 38 11.22 -23.25 -2.45
C GLY A 38 11.69 -23.18 -1.00
N LEU A 39 12.34 -22.08 -0.60
CA LEU A 39 12.90 -21.89 0.73
C LEU A 39 12.11 -20.82 1.48
N ASP A 40 12.47 -19.55 1.32
CA ASP A 40 11.91 -18.44 2.12
C ASP A 40 11.27 -17.35 1.27
N ASN A 41 11.10 -17.53 -0.04
CA ASN A 41 10.44 -16.53 -0.87
C ASN A 41 9.00 -16.26 -0.41
N ASP A 42 8.64 -14.98 -0.30
CA ASP A 42 7.32 -14.55 0.13
C ASP A 42 6.74 -13.51 -0.84
N VAL A 43 6.03 -13.98 -1.86
CA VAL A 43 5.40 -13.13 -2.87
C VAL A 43 3.92 -12.95 -2.54
N ARG A 44 3.56 -11.75 -2.07
CA ARG A 44 2.20 -11.46 -1.57
C ARG A 44 1.39 -10.66 -2.58
N THR A 45 0.14 -11.07 -2.82
CA THR A 45 -0.86 -10.26 -3.54
C THR A 45 -1.54 -9.28 -2.60
N GLY A 46 -1.68 -9.66 -1.32
CA GLY A 46 -2.49 -8.93 -0.34
C GLY A 46 -4.00 -9.02 -0.60
N MET A 47 -4.44 -9.86 -1.54
CA MET A 47 -5.85 -9.93 -1.94
C MET A 47 -6.73 -10.50 -0.83
N GLY A 48 -7.87 -9.86 -0.59
CA GLY A 48 -8.84 -10.29 0.42
C GLY A 48 -9.67 -11.51 0.01
N ILE A 49 -10.67 -11.81 0.83
CA ILE A 49 -11.57 -12.95 0.63
C ILE A 49 -12.40 -12.76 -0.65
N ILE A 50 -12.47 -13.83 -1.45
CA ILE A 50 -13.35 -13.94 -2.62
C ILE A 50 -14.40 -15.01 -2.31
N ASP A 51 -15.67 -14.63 -2.34
CA ASP A 51 -16.80 -15.51 -2.11
C ASP A 51 -17.55 -15.86 -3.42
N GLY A 52 -18.50 -16.78 -3.32
CA GLY A 52 -19.34 -17.17 -4.44
C GLY A 52 -18.58 -17.89 -5.56
N LYS A 53 -18.40 -17.22 -6.71
CA LYS A 53 -17.81 -17.80 -7.91
C LYS A 53 -16.41 -17.27 -8.16
N TRP A 54 -15.47 -18.16 -8.49
CA TRP A 54 -14.09 -17.76 -8.71
C TRP A 54 -13.31 -18.77 -9.56
N THR A 55 -12.19 -18.32 -10.12
CA THR A 55 -11.20 -19.18 -10.79
C THR A 55 -9.80 -18.65 -10.47
N LEU A 56 -8.87 -19.55 -10.15
CA LEU A 56 -7.45 -19.27 -10.02
C LEU A 56 -6.71 -20.11 -11.07
N GLU A 57 -5.77 -19.51 -11.80
CA GLU A 57 -4.94 -20.24 -12.76
C GLU A 57 -3.55 -19.64 -12.88
N ALA A 58 -2.58 -20.50 -13.22
CA ALA A 58 -1.19 -20.14 -13.44
C ALA A 58 -0.50 -21.18 -14.34
N TRP A 59 0.58 -20.78 -14.99
CA TRP A 59 1.58 -21.72 -15.50
C TRP A 59 2.62 -21.97 -14.43
N ILE A 60 2.97 -23.23 -14.22
CA ILE A 60 4.01 -23.62 -13.27
C ILE A 60 4.98 -24.64 -13.89
N LYS A 61 6.21 -24.63 -13.39
CA LYS A 61 7.23 -25.65 -13.65
C LYS A 61 8.01 -25.89 -12.36
N GLY A 62 8.07 -27.14 -11.89
CA GLY A 62 8.87 -27.49 -10.71
C GLY A 62 10.36 -27.16 -10.90
N ASP A 63 11.09 -26.93 -9.82
CA ASP A 63 12.55 -26.86 -9.85
C ASP A 63 13.19 -28.23 -10.14
N ASP A 64 12.53 -29.30 -9.70
CA ASP A 64 12.77 -30.68 -10.07
C ASP A 64 11.47 -31.51 -10.10
N ASN A 65 11.60 -32.84 -10.17
CA ASN A 65 10.46 -33.77 -10.16
C ASN A 65 10.11 -34.31 -8.76
N THR A 66 10.72 -33.75 -7.71
CA THR A 66 10.59 -34.11 -6.30
C THR A 66 9.77 -33.07 -5.55
N TRP A 67 8.46 -33.20 -5.68
CA TRP A 67 7.49 -32.35 -5.00
C TRP A 67 7.48 -32.54 -3.48
N LYS A 68 7.35 -31.44 -2.72
CA LYS A 68 7.20 -31.47 -1.26
C LYS A 68 5.80 -32.00 -0.87
N PRO A 69 5.57 -32.35 0.42
CA PRO A 69 4.25 -32.79 0.87
C PRO A 69 3.13 -31.79 0.55
N GLU A 70 3.39 -30.48 0.69
CA GLU A 70 2.47 -29.42 0.30
C GLU A 70 3.27 -28.19 -0.19
N GLU A 71 3.01 -27.74 -1.42
CA GLU A 71 3.59 -26.53 -2.03
C GLU A 71 2.48 -25.64 -2.59
N ALA A 72 2.43 -24.41 -2.12
CA ALA A 72 1.40 -23.45 -2.51
C ALA A 72 1.69 -22.87 -3.91
N ILE A 73 0.68 -22.79 -4.77
CA ILE A 73 0.78 -22.06 -6.04
C ILE A 73 0.10 -20.70 -5.91
N ILE A 74 -1.19 -20.71 -5.56
CA ILE A 74 -1.95 -19.51 -5.17
C ILE A 74 -2.69 -19.86 -3.87
N ALA A 75 -2.30 -19.19 -2.79
CA ALA A 75 -2.75 -19.51 -1.43
C ALA A 75 -2.89 -18.24 -0.57
N GLY A 76 -3.21 -18.43 0.70
CA GLY A 76 -3.39 -17.38 1.69
C GLY A 76 -2.08 -16.67 2.04
N GLY A 77 -2.20 -15.36 2.26
CA GLY A 77 -1.13 -14.49 2.76
C GLY A 77 -0.77 -14.76 4.22
N GLU A 78 -0.13 -13.77 4.88
CA GLU A 78 -0.16 -13.73 6.34
C GLU A 78 -1.58 -13.38 6.82
N TYR A 79 -1.95 -13.84 8.01
CA TYR A 79 -3.27 -13.61 8.62
C TYR A 79 -4.44 -14.19 7.79
N SER A 80 -4.19 -15.33 7.16
CA SER A 80 -5.12 -16.04 6.28
C SER A 80 -5.69 -17.31 6.89
N ASP A 81 -5.14 -17.80 8.02
CA ASP A 81 -5.67 -18.94 8.77
C ASP A 81 -6.99 -18.59 9.47
N LEU A 82 -8.05 -18.52 8.67
CA LEU A 82 -9.40 -18.12 9.05
C LEU A 82 -10.36 -19.29 8.83
N ASN A 83 -11.35 -19.43 9.71
CA ASN A 83 -12.39 -20.45 9.54
C ASN A 83 -13.49 -20.07 8.53
N SER A 84 -13.39 -18.88 7.93
CA SER A 84 -14.38 -18.30 7.01
C SER A 84 -14.08 -18.54 5.53
N CYS A 85 -12.89 -19.04 5.19
CA CYS A 85 -12.46 -19.30 3.81
C CYS A 85 -11.39 -20.42 3.73
N ASP A 86 -11.19 -20.96 2.52
CA ASP A 86 -10.05 -21.82 2.19
C ASP A 86 -8.82 -20.96 1.85
N ASN A 87 -7.75 -21.10 2.64
CA ASN A 87 -6.49 -20.41 2.44
C ASN A 87 -5.45 -21.25 1.67
N MET A 88 -5.79 -22.47 1.21
CA MET A 88 -4.94 -23.27 0.32
C MET A 88 -5.74 -23.83 -0.86
N PRO A 89 -6.37 -22.97 -1.68
CA PRO A 89 -7.27 -23.40 -2.76
C PRO A 89 -6.55 -24.03 -3.95
N LEU A 90 -5.30 -23.64 -4.24
CA LEU A 90 -4.50 -24.16 -5.36
C LEU A 90 -3.07 -24.49 -4.91
N ILE A 91 -2.80 -25.77 -4.68
CA ILE A 91 -1.50 -26.27 -4.22
C ILE A 91 -1.10 -27.54 -4.98
N ILE A 92 0.15 -27.94 -4.85
CA ILE A 92 0.62 -29.29 -5.17
C ILE A 92 0.80 -30.07 -3.85
N LYS A 93 0.31 -31.32 -3.83
CA LYS A 93 0.40 -32.24 -2.69
C LYS A 93 0.95 -33.58 -3.13
N ASP A 94 2.16 -33.90 -2.70
CA ASP A 94 2.89 -35.12 -3.09
C ASP A 94 3.00 -35.28 -4.64
N GLY A 95 3.14 -34.15 -5.34
CA GLY A 95 3.19 -34.10 -6.81
C GLY A 95 1.83 -34.18 -7.52
N TYR A 96 0.72 -34.05 -6.80
CA TYR A 96 -0.62 -34.00 -7.40
C TYR A 96 -1.25 -32.62 -7.20
N LEU A 97 -1.94 -32.12 -8.21
CA LEU A 97 -2.74 -30.91 -8.09
C LEU A 97 -3.83 -31.11 -7.02
N TYR A 98 -3.96 -30.16 -6.10
CA TYR A 98 -4.80 -30.31 -4.93
C TYR A 98 -5.45 -28.98 -4.49
N SER A 99 -6.66 -29.09 -3.94
CA SER A 99 -7.37 -28.01 -3.25
C SER A 99 -7.73 -28.46 -1.83
N LYS A 100 -7.24 -27.74 -0.82
CA LYS A 100 -7.27 -28.20 0.58
C LYS A 100 -8.64 -28.09 1.21
N GLY A 101 -9.29 -26.93 1.16
CA GLY A 101 -10.63 -26.74 1.71
C GLY A 101 -11.67 -27.61 1.01
N ALA A 102 -11.58 -27.75 -0.32
CA ALA A 102 -12.46 -28.67 -1.06
C ALA A 102 -12.12 -30.16 -0.84
N ASN A 103 -10.93 -30.45 -0.31
CA ASN A 103 -10.34 -31.79 -0.20
C ASN A 103 -10.48 -32.55 -1.54
N LEU A 104 -9.87 -31.98 -2.57
CA LEU A 104 -9.96 -32.42 -3.96
C LEU A 104 -8.56 -32.64 -4.52
N LYS A 105 -8.29 -33.80 -5.12
CA LYS A 105 -6.96 -34.22 -5.60
C LYS A 105 -7.06 -34.71 -7.06
N SER A 106 -6.09 -34.34 -7.90
CA SER A 106 -5.95 -34.94 -9.24
C SER A 106 -5.51 -36.41 -9.15
N SER A 107 -5.88 -37.21 -10.16
CA SER A 107 -5.34 -38.56 -10.35
C SER A 107 -4.00 -38.57 -11.09
N ILE A 108 -3.62 -37.45 -11.70
CA ILE A 108 -2.40 -37.27 -12.49
C ILE A 108 -1.32 -36.67 -11.61
N LYS A 109 -0.16 -37.35 -11.57
CA LYS A 109 1.06 -36.85 -10.93
C LYS A 109 1.80 -35.93 -11.91
N MET A 110 2.26 -34.79 -11.44
CA MET A 110 2.98 -33.79 -12.21
C MET A 110 4.46 -34.16 -12.32
N ASP A 111 5.04 -33.87 -13.49
CA ASP A 111 6.49 -33.90 -13.72
C ASP A 111 7.08 -32.48 -13.54
N ASP A 112 8.30 -32.27 -14.02
CA ASP A 112 9.04 -31.00 -13.95
C ASP A 112 8.91 -30.16 -15.24
N ALA A 113 7.95 -30.47 -16.12
CA ALA A 113 7.63 -29.68 -17.29
C ALA A 113 6.66 -28.52 -16.96
N TRP A 114 6.46 -27.65 -17.96
CA TRP A 114 5.46 -26.60 -17.86
C TRP A 114 4.05 -27.18 -17.89
N HIS A 115 3.26 -26.86 -16.87
CA HIS A 115 1.86 -27.23 -16.78
C HIS A 115 0.98 -26.01 -16.49
N HIS A 116 -0.17 -25.95 -17.15
CA HIS A 116 -1.21 -25.02 -16.76
C HIS A 116 -2.07 -25.65 -15.66
N VAL A 117 -2.09 -25.02 -14.50
CA VAL A 117 -2.88 -25.47 -13.35
C VAL A 117 -3.99 -24.48 -13.07
N ALA A 118 -5.18 -24.98 -12.76
CA ALA A 118 -6.29 -24.12 -12.36
C ALA A 118 -7.25 -24.81 -11.38
N VAL A 119 -7.93 -23.99 -10.58
CA VAL A 119 -9.06 -24.38 -9.75
C VAL A 119 -10.20 -23.39 -9.97
N SER A 120 -11.43 -23.89 -10.07
CA SER A 120 -12.61 -23.06 -10.31
C SER A 120 -13.80 -23.51 -9.47
N CYS A 121 -14.56 -22.57 -8.91
CA CYS A 121 -15.80 -22.80 -8.19
C CYS A 121 -16.95 -22.02 -8.85
N ASP A 122 -18.02 -22.71 -9.25
CA ASP A 122 -19.20 -22.12 -9.88
C ASP A 122 -20.28 -21.66 -8.89
N GLY A 123 -19.96 -21.65 -7.59
CA GLY A 123 -20.87 -21.38 -6.49
C GLY A 123 -21.56 -22.64 -5.93
N ARG A 124 -21.28 -23.81 -6.53
CA ARG A 124 -21.75 -25.11 -6.04
C ARG A 124 -20.65 -26.17 -6.07
N THR A 125 -19.93 -26.28 -7.19
CA THR A 125 -18.96 -27.34 -7.47
C THR A 125 -17.58 -26.72 -7.70
N THR A 126 -16.59 -27.21 -6.97
CA THR A 126 -15.17 -26.89 -7.16
C THR A 126 -14.52 -27.93 -8.07
N ARG A 127 -13.72 -27.48 -9.04
CA ARG A 127 -13.08 -28.30 -10.07
C ARG A 127 -11.60 -27.98 -10.20
N LEU A 128 -10.78 -29.00 -10.40
CA LEU A 128 -9.36 -28.88 -10.74
C LEU A 128 -9.17 -29.11 -12.24
N PHE A 129 -8.30 -28.30 -12.84
CA PHE A 129 -7.90 -28.44 -14.23
C PHE A 129 -6.38 -28.52 -14.35
N LEU A 130 -5.92 -29.47 -15.17
CA LEU A 130 -4.52 -29.61 -15.56
C LEU A 130 -4.45 -29.55 -17.10
N ASP A 131 -3.63 -28.66 -17.63
CA ASP A 131 -3.44 -28.43 -19.07
C ASP A 131 -4.73 -28.22 -19.86
N GLY A 132 -5.69 -27.54 -19.21
CA GLY A 132 -7.00 -27.25 -19.78
C GLY A 132 -7.99 -28.42 -19.77
N LYS A 133 -7.71 -29.50 -19.04
CA LYS A 133 -8.63 -30.63 -18.86
C LYS A 133 -9.08 -30.72 -17.41
N GLU A 134 -10.36 -30.96 -17.18
CA GLU A 134 -10.85 -31.26 -15.83
C GLU A 134 -10.26 -32.59 -15.36
N VAL A 135 -9.63 -32.60 -14.19
CA VAL A 135 -8.98 -33.78 -13.61
C VAL A 135 -9.63 -34.26 -12.31
N ALA A 136 -10.42 -33.41 -11.66
CA ALA A 136 -11.19 -33.74 -10.47
C ALA A 136 -12.29 -32.69 -10.22
N HIS A 137 -13.39 -33.08 -9.58
CA HIS A 137 -14.40 -32.15 -9.06
C HIS A 137 -15.05 -32.64 -7.77
N ARG A 138 -15.70 -31.72 -7.04
CA ARG A 138 -16.54 -32.02 -5.88
C ARG A 138 -17.64 -30.97 -5.72
N ASP A 139 -18.84 -31.41 -5.34
CA ASP A 139 -19.94 -30.52 -4.93
C ASP A 139 -19.64 -29.88 -3.58
N THR A 140 -18.76 -28.88 -3.61
CA THR A 140 -18.34 -28.06 -2.48
C THR A 140 -18.00 -26.67 -3.02
N ALA A 141 -18.47 -25.63 -2.33
CA ALA A 141 -18.19 -24.24 -2.66
C ALA A 141 -17.74 -23.53 -1.38
N LEU A 142 -16.55 -22.95 -1.43
CA LEU A 142 -15.95 -22.22 -0.32
C LEU A 142 -15.52 -20.84 -0.83
N ALA A 143 -15.58 -19.86 0.06
CA ALA A 143 -14.81 -18.64 -0.14
C ALA A 143 -13.31 -18.98 -0.09
N ILE A 144 -12.49 -18.20 -0.78
CA ILE A 144 -11.04 -18.39 -0.84
C ILE A 144 -10.31 -17.10 -0.48
N LEU A 145 -9.05 -17.21 -0.11
CA LEU A 145 -8.17 -16.07 0.15
C LEU A 145 -6.87 -16.22 -0.66
N PRO A 146 -6.77 -15.68 -1.89
CA PRO A 146 -5.58 -15.78 -2.73
C PRO A 146 -4.57 -14.68 -2.41
N GLY A 147 -4.14 -14.61 -1.14
CA GLY A 147 -3.29 -13.54 -0.59
C GLY A 147 -1.81 -13.64 -0.95
N ALA A 148 -1.36 -14.74 -1.55
CA ALA A 148 0.03 -15.01 -1.90
C ALA A 148 0.18 -15.95 -3.10
N ILE A 149 1.35 -15.87 -3.74
CA ILE A 149 1.81 -16.74 -4.83
C ILE A 149 3.04 -17.50 -4.33
N GLY A 150 3.04 -18.83 -4.49
CA GLY A 150 4.19 -19.67 -4.16
C GLY A 150 4.44 -19.91 -2.66
N VAL A 151 3.56 -19.46 -1.77
CA VAL A 151 3.70 -19.58 -0.31
C VAL A 151 2.33 -19.52 0.36
N ASN A 152 2.19 -20.15 1.54
CA ASN A 152 1.03 -19.99 2.42
C ASN A 152 1.50 -19.63 3.83
N GLU A 153 1.01 -18.51 4.39
CA GLU A 153 1.55 -17.99 5.66
C GLU A 153 3.09 -17.95 5.59
N LYS A 154 3.80 -18.65 6.49
CA LYS A 154 5.27 -18.80 6.47
C LYS A 154 5.71 -20.22 6.11
N LYS A 155 4.87 -20.97 5.37
CA LYS A 155 5.01 -22.42 5.11
C LYS A 155 4.70 -22.73 3.64
N HIS A 156 4.90 -24.00 3.27
CA HIS A 156 4.47 -24.57 1.99
C HIS A 156 5.03 -23.82 0.77
N THR A 157 6.31 -23.43 0.84
CA THR A 157 6.97 -22.64 -0.19
C THR A 157 7.22 -23.48 -1.44
N PHE A 158 6.87 -22.91 -2.60
CA PHE A 158 7.04 -23.50 -3.92
C PHE A 158 8.45 -23.28 -4.45
N GLY A 159 9.08 -24.36 -4.92
CA GLY A 159 10.32 -24.32 -5.69
C GLY A 159 10.02 -24.45 -7.17
N GLY A 160 10.52 -23.50 -7.98
CA GLY A 160 10.37 -23.57 -9.44
C GLY A 160 10.06 -22.24 -10.10
N SER A 161 9.31 -22.31 -11.20
CA SER A 161 8.94 -21.18 -12.05
C SER A 161 7.42 -21.00 -12.10
N ILE A 162 6.95 -19.77 -12.01
CA ILE A 162 5.52 -19.40 -12.14
C ILE A 162 5.38 -18.29 -13.18
N ASP A 163 4.36 -18.39 -14.02
CA ASP A 163 4.01 -17.38 -15.02
C ASP A 163 2.49 -17.23 -15.18
N GLU A 164 2.06 -16.13 -15.82
CA GLU A 164 0.66 -15.92 -16.26
C GLU A 164 -0.39 -16.17 -15.16
N VAL A 165 -0.15 -15.63 -13.97
CA VAL A 165 -1.07 -15.79 -12.83
C VAL A 165 -2.32 -14.95 -13.03
N ARG A 166 -3.48 -15.61 -12.97
CA ARG A 166 -4.79 -14.97 -13.20
C ARG A 166 -5.77 -15.35 -12.09
N ILE A 167 -6.46 -14.34 -11.58
CA ILE A 167 -7.44 -14.46 -10.50
C ILE A 167 -8.75 -13.85 -10.98
N TRP A 168 -9.82 -14.64 -10.95
CA TRP A 168 -11.13 -14.30 -11.48
C TRP A 168 -12.20 -14.37 -10.39
N ARG A 169 -13.09 -13.37 -10.35
CA ARG A 169 -14.33 -13.37 -9.54
C ARG A 169 -15.53 -14.02 -10.26
N THR A 170 -15.24 -15.04 -11.05
CA THR A 170 -16.22 -15.90 -11.72
C THR A 170 -15.61 -17.29 -11.99
N ALA A 171 -16.46 -18.31 -12.11
CA ALA A 171 -16.06 -19.55 -12.75
C ALA A 171 -15.88 -19.33 -14.25
N LEU A 172 -14.75 -19.76 -14.80
CA LEU A 172 -14.52 -19.77 -16.24
C LEU A 172 -15.14 -21.04 -16.86
N PRO A 173 -15.86 -20.93 -17.99
CA PRO A 173 -16.24 -22.11 -18.75
C PRO A 173 -15.02 -22.87 -19.25
N LEU A 174 -15.06 -24.21 -19.26
CA LEU A 174 -13.95 -25.06 -19.71
C LEU A 174 -13.42 -24.66 -21.10
N SER A 175 -14.32 -24.37 -22.05
CA SER A 175 -13.95 -23.94 -23.40
C SER A 175 -13.23 -22.59 -23.43
N THR A 176 -13.52 -21.69 -22.46
CA THR A 176 -12.82 -20.41 -22.32
C THR A 176 -11.43 -20.65 -21.75
N LEU A 177 -11.32 -21.44 -20.69
CA LEU A 177 -10.04 -21.79 -20.07
C LEU A 177 -9.10 -22.48 -21.09
N GLN A 178 -9.60 -23.48 -21.82
CA GLN A 178 -8.84 -24.16 -22.88
C GLN A 178 -8.35 -23.21 -23.97
N ARG A 179 -9.18 -22.25 -24.38
CA ARG A 179 -8.83 -21.28 -25.42
C ARG A 179 -7.76 -20.29 -24.96
N TRP A 180 -7.82 -19.87 -23.70
CA TRP A 180 -7.03 -18.74 -23.20
C TRP A 180 -5.83 -19.15 -22.33
N LYS A 181 -5.67 -20.42 -21.96
CA LYS A 181 -4.50 -20.86 -21.18
C LYS A 181 -3.17 -20.58 -21.88
N ASP A 182 -3.12 -20.73 -23.21
CA ASP A 182 -1.90 -20.57 -24.02
C ASP A 182 -1.78 -19.17 -24.65
N THR A 183 -2.62 -18.21 -24.24
CA THR A 183 -2.67 -16.87 -24.81
C THR A 183 -2.60 -15.86 -23.69
N PRO A 184 -1.70 -14.86 -23.74
CA PRO A 184 -1.72 -13.80 -22.74
C PRO A 184 -3.07 -13.09 -22.78
N ILE A 185 -3.58 -12.68 -21.62
CA ILE A 185 -4.93 -12.11 -21.55
C ILE A 185 -5.00 -10.81 -22.35
N GLU A 186 -6.04 -10.69 -23.18
CA GLU A 186 -6.39 -9.45 -23.87
C GLU A 186 -7.74 -8.92 -23.37
N ARG A 187 -8.02 -7.63 -23.60
CA ARG A 187 -9.30 -6.98 -23.28
C ARG A 187 -10.53 -7.62 -23.95
N THR A 188 -10.31 -8.42 -25.01
CA THR A 188 -11.33 -9.18 -25.74
C THR A 188 -11.72 -10.49 -25.05
N HIS A 189 -11.06 -10.87 -23.96
CA HIS A 189 -11.43 -12.05 -23.18
C HIS A 189 -12.91 -11.94 -22.72
N PRO A 190 -13.75 -12.98 -22.93
CA PRO A 190 -15.19 -12.89 -22.67
C PRO A 190 -15.53 -12.58 -21.20
N SER A 191 -14.65 -12.99 -20.28
CA SER A 191 -14.78 -12.75 -18.84
C SER A 191 -13.90 -11.61 -18.31
N PHE A 192 -13.32 -10.75 -19.17
CA PHE A 192 -12.34 -9.72 -18.76
C PHE A 192 -12.81 -8.85 -17.58
N ARG A 193 -14.10 -8.48 -17.54
CA ARG A 193 -14.70 -7.70 -16.43
C ARG A 193 -14.61 -8.38 -15.05
N TYR A 194 -14.42 -9.69 -15.02
CA TYR A 194 -14.27 -10.49 -13.81
C TYR A 194 -12.81 -10.81 -13.48
N LEU A 195 -11.83 -10.34 -14.26
CA LEU A 195 -10.42 -10.45 -13.90
C LEU A 195 -10.10 -9.45 -12.80
N ILE A 196 -9.45 -9.91 -11.73
CA ILE A 196 -9.15 -9.08 -10.55
C ILE A 196 -7.67 -9.11 -10.17
N GLY A 197 -6.95 -10.13 -10.61
CA GLY A 197 -5.50 -10.22 -10.54
C GLY A 197 -4.97 -10.72 -11.88
N TYR A 198 -4.02 -10.00 -12.46
CA TYR A 198 -3.25 -10.48 -13.61
C TYR A 198 -1.78 -10.07 -13.45
N TYR A 199 -0.93 -11.08 -13.30
CA TYR A 199 0.51 -10.93 -13.08
C TYR A 199 1.26 -11.79 -14.11
N ASN A 200 1.86 -11.12 -15.08
CA ASN A 200 2.69 -11.73 -16.12
C ASN A 200 4.18 -11.45 -15.93
N PHE A 201 4.55 -10.79 -14.83
CA PHE A 201 5.93 -10.54 -14.40
C PHE A 201 6.82 -9.73 -15.35
N GLU A 202 6.28 -9.19 -16.44
CA GLU A 202 6.99 -8.36 -17.41
C GLU A 202 7.54 -7.07 -16.78
N ASP A 203 6.76 -6.47 -15.90
CA ASP A 203 7.08 -5.25 -15.14
C ASP A 203 7.73 -5.52 -13.78
N PHE A 204 8.04 -6.78 -13.45
CA PHE A 204 8.59 -7.17 -12.15
C PHE A 204 9.90 -6.42 -11.84
N THR A 205 9.98 -5.92 -10.62
CA THR A 205 11.13 -5.27 -10.01
C THR A 205 11.54 -6.05 -8.77
N GLU A 206 12.67 -5.70 -8.16
CA GLU A 206 13.13 -6.38 -6.93
C GLU A 206 12.11 -6.35 -5.78
N SER A 207 11.16 -5.42 -5.76
CA SER A 207 10.21 -5.24 -4.66
C SER A 207 8.74 -5.50 -5.03
N MET A 208 8.38 -5.49 -6.31
CA MET A 208 6.98 -5.58 -6.72
C MET A 208 6.75 -5.96 -8.19
N SER A 209 5.51 -6.32 -8.51
CA SER A 209 4.94 -6.30 -9.86
C SER A 209 3.50 -5.79 -9.84
N VAL A 210 3.13 -5.03 -10.85
CA VAL A 210 1.82 -4.42 -11.05
C VAL A 210 0.78 -5.51 -11.34
N ASN A 211 -0.34 -5.45 -10.63
CA ASN A 211 -1.57 -6.09 -11.06
C ASN A 211 -2.15 -5.30 -12.24
N TRP A 212 -2.12 -5.86 -13.44
CA TRP A 212 -2.50 -5.11 -14.65
C TRP A 212 -3.97 -4.67 -14.67
N VAL A 213 -4.85 -5.30 -13.88
CA VAL A 213 -6.26 -4.89 -13.69
C VAL A 213 -6.54 -4.20 -12.34
N GLY A 214 -5.51 -4.04 -11.50
CA GLY A 214 -5.64 -3.44 -10.17
C GLY A 214 -6.13 -2.00 -10.20
N LYS A 215 -6.87 -1.57 -9.18
CA LYS A 215 -7.38 -0.18 -9.10
C LYS A 215 -7.63 0.23 -7.66
N GLY A 216 -7.73 1.54 -7.44
CA GLY A 216 -7.91 2.10 -6.09
C GLY A 216 -6.67 1.97 -5.23
N HIS A 217 -6.82 2.25 -3.93
CA HIS A 217 -5.73 2.17 -2.96
C HIS A 217 -5.28 0.72 -2.70
N GLN A 218 -6.17 -0.26 -2.87
CA GLN A 218 -5.85 -1.69 -2.88
C GLN A 218 -5.77 -2.24 -4.30
N SER A 219 -4.74 -1.82 -5.02
CA SER A 219 -4.49 -2.32 -6.38
C SER A 219 -4.02 -3.78 -6.40
N TYR A 220 -3.70 -4.37 -5.24
CA TYR A 220 -3.17 -5.73 -5.05
C TYR A 220 -1.96 -6.00 -5.93
N HIS A 221 -1.06 -5.02 -6.06
CA HIS A 221 0.24 -5.24 -6.66
C HIS A 221 1.02 -6.26 -5.85
N LEU A 222 1.77 -7.13 -6.54
CA LEU A 222 2.61 -8.10 -5.87
C LEU A 222 3.68 -7.38 -5.08
N ARG A 223 3.94 -7.88 -3.88
CA ARG A 223 5.03 -7.47 -3.01
C ARG A 223 6.03 -8.62 -2.95
N ASN A 224 7.28 -8.35 -3.28
CA ASN A 224 8.34 -9.33 -3.24
C ASN A 224 9.10 -9.25 -1.92
N GLY A 225 8.85 -10.20 -1.03
CA GLY A 225 9.45 -10.31 0.29
C GLY A 225 10.04 -11.69 0.55
N ARG A 226 10.24 -11.99 1.83
CA ARG A 226 10.72 -13.30 2.31
C ARG A 226 10.24 -13.61 3.73
N ASN A 227 10.07 -14.88 4.04
CA ASN A 227 9.67 -15.38 5.37
C ASN A 227 10.76 -15.13 6.43
N ASP A 228 12.04 -15.36 6.10
CA ASP A 228 13.16 -14.95 6.94
C ASP A 228 13.57 -13.51 6.59
N TYR A 229 12.79 -12.55 7.07
CA TYR A 229 12.92 -11.12 6.74
C TYR A 229 14.26 -10.49 7.16
N TYR A 230 15.02 -11.12 8.07
CA TYR A 230 16.41 -10.75 8.37
C TYR A 230 17.45 -11.61 7.65
N GLY A 231 17.02 -12.62 6.90
CA GLY A 231 17.87 -13.49 6.09
C GLY A 231 18.55 -12.76 4.93
N ASN A 232 19.44 -13.51 4.27
CA ASN A 232 20.23 -13.01 3.12
C ASN A 232 20.07 -13.91 1.88
N LYS A 233 19.11 -14.85 1.89
CA LYS A 233 18.75 -15.63 0.70
C LYS A 233 18.29 -14.72 -0.43
N ARG A 234 18.17 -15.24 -1.65
CA ARG A 234 17.67 -14.43 -2.76
C ARG A 234 16.15 -14.37 -2.65
N MET A 235 15.55 -13.18 -2.78
CA MET A 235 14.09 -13.09 -2.95
C MET A 235 13.71 -13.66 -4.32
N ALA A 236 12.41 -13.84 -4.56
CA ALA A 236 11.94 -14.22 -5.88
C ALA A 236 12.44 -13.20 -6.92
N PHE A 237 12.75 -13.69 -8.11
CA PHE A 237 13.32 -12.87 -9.18
C PHE A 237 12.82 -13.34 -10.52
N VAL A 238 13.02 -12.53 -11.55
CA VAL A 238 12.62 -12.89 -12.92
C VAL A 238 13.83 -13.22 -13.79
N LYS A 239 13.63 -14.15 -14.72
CA LYS A 239 14.58 -14.44 -15.82
C LYS A 239 13.83 -14.43 -17.16
N PRO A 240 14.51 -14.21 -18.30
CA PRO A 240 13.90 -14.48 -19.60
C PRO A 240 13.34 -15.90 -19.67
N GLN A 241 12.14 -16.01 -20.22
CA GLN A 241 11.41 -17.24 -20.45
C GLN A 241 11.70 -17.75 -21.86
N ASP A 242 12.45 -18.86 -21.97
CA ASP A 242 12.84 -19.43 -23.26
C ASP A 242 12.05 -20.72 -23.61
N ASP A 243 11.39 -21.37 -22.63
CA ASP A 243 10.85 -22.73 -22.78
C ASP A 243 9.31 -22.84 -22.74
N LEU A 244 8.60 -21.79 -22.33
CA LEU A 244 7.13 -21.75 -22.33
C LEU A 244 6.64 -21.23 -23.69
N HIS A 245 5.72 -21.93 -24.35
CA HIS A 245 5.21 -21.57 -25.68
C HIS A 245 4.32 -20.31 -25.70
N ILE A 246 4.13 -19.66 -24.56
CA ILE A 246 3.43 -18.38 -24.47
C ILE A 246 4.38 -17.29 -24.97
N VAL A 247 4.10 -16.79 -26.17
CA VAL A 247 4.84 -15.66 -26.73
C VAL A 247 4.08 -14.37 -26.36
N HIS A 248 4.67 -13.54 -25.49
CA HIS A 248 4.07 -12.24 -25.19
C HIS A 248 4.14 -11.33 -26.43
N HIS A 249 3.02 -10.64 -26.65
CA HIS A 249 2.57 -10.00 -27.88
C HIS A 249 3.64 -9.35 -28.79
N HIS A 250 3.97 -10.02 -29.89
CA HIS A 250 4.39 -9.36 -31.13
C HIS A 250 3.15 -8.92 -31.94
N GLY A 251 3.22 -7.76 -32.61
CA GLY A 251 2.13 -7.25 -33.45
C GLY A 251 1.65 -5.85 -33.09
N LYS A 252 0.53 -5.44 -33.71
CA LYS A 252 -0.05 -4.08 -33.55
C LYS A 252 -0.38 -3.80 -32.09
N GLN A 253 0.10 -2.67 -31.57
CA GLN A 253 -0.13 -2.27 -30.20
C GLN A 253 -1.62 -1.98 -29.93
N LYS A 254 -2.13 -2.51 -28.81
CA LYS A 254 -3.52 -2.38 -28.35
C LYS A 254 -3.55 -1.93 -26.89
N LEU A 255 -4.61 -1.21 -26.51
CA LEU A 255 -4.92 -0.88 -25.13
C LEU A 255 -5.40 -2.12 -24.37
N PHE A 256 -4.69 -2.51 -23.31
CA PHE A 256 -5.14 -3.51 -22.35
C PHE A 256 -6.05 -2.86 -21.29
N HIS A 257 -5.54 -1.87 -20.57
CA HIS A 257 -6.25 -1.21 -19.47
C HIS A 257 -5.80 0.25 -19.30
N ALA A 258 -6.71 1.11 -18.86
CA ALA A 258 -6.41 2.49 -18.47
C ALA A 258 -7.12 2.77 -17.15
N THR A 259 -6.39 3.25 -16.14
CA THR A 259 -6.89 3.40 -14.77
C THR A 259 -6.48 4.76 -14.19
N VAL A 260 -7.44 5.45 -13.59
CA VAL A 260 -7.22 6.66 -12.80
C VAL A 260 -7.02 6.26 -11.34
N ILE A 261 -5.94 6.76 -10.75
CA ILE A 261 -5.53 6.46 -9.38
C ILE A 261 -5.33 7.78 -8.66
N HIS A 262 -6.07 7.97 -7.57
CA HIS A 262 -6.03 9.17 -6.73
C HIS A 262 -4.95 9.08 -5.67
N ASN A 263 -4.43 10.23 -5.26
CA ASN A 263 -3.49 10.31 -4.16
C ASN A 263 -4.20 10.41 -2.80
N GLU A 264 -3.78 9.61 -1.82
CA GLU A 264 -4.24 9.74 -0.45
C GLU A 264 -3.53 10.89 0.30
N TRP A 265 -2.39 11.37 -0.17
CA TRP A 265 -1.55 12.34 0.57
C TRP A 265 -1.99 13.78 0.33
N ASP A 266 -2.35 14.51 1.39
CA ASP A 266 -2.70 15.94 1.27
C ASP A 266 -1.53 16.79 0.75
N LEU A 267 -1.82 17.91 0.07
CA LEU A 267 -0.80 18.81 -0.46
C LEU A 267 -0.70 20.07 0.40
N GLU A 268 0.51 20.45 0.83
CA GLU A 268 0.70 21.68 1.59
C GLU A 268 0.38 22.93 0.79
N GLN A 269 -0.20 23.93 1.47
CA GLN A 269 -0.36 25.28 0.93
C GLN A 269 0.98 25.81 0.38
N GLY A 270 0.97 26.31 -0.86
CA GLY A 270 2.16 26.82 -1.57
C GLY A 270 3.05 25.75 -2.21
N SER A 271 2.74 24.45 -2.03
CA SER A 271 3.52 23.37 -2.65
C SER A 271 3.50 23.42 -4.18
N LYS A 272 4.57 22.94 -4.81
CA LYS A 272 4.75 22.89 -6.27
C LYS A 272 4.97 21.45 -6.73
N GLY A 273 4.33 21.07 -7.84
CA GLY A 273 4.45 19.75 -8.45
C GLY A 273 3.94 18.60 -7.58
N GLY A 274 2.97 18.86 -6.70
CA GLY A 274 2.37 17.87 -5.81
C GLY A 274 1.57 16.83 -6.59
N GLN A 275 1.75 15.54 -6.30
CA GLN A 275 1.04 14.47 -7.01
C GLN A 275 -0.45 14.52 -6.70
N PHE A 276 -1.30 14.56 -7.73
CA PHE A 276 -2.75 14.69 -7.58
C PHE A 276 -3.47 13.45 -8.08
N ILE A 277 -3.28 13.13 -9.36
CA ILE A 277 -3.88 11.96 -10.01
C ILE A 277 -2.84 11.31 -10.90
N LYS A 278 -2.77 9.98 -10.88
CA LYS A 278 -1.97 9.22 -11.85
C LYS A 278 -2.86 8.40 -12.74
N LEU A 279 -2.60 8.48 -14.04
CA LEU A 279 -3.20 7.64 -15.07
C LEU A 279 -2.21 6.54 -15.43
N ARG A 280 -2.55 5.30 -15.15
CA ARG A 280 -1.83 4.12 -15.63
C ARG A 280 -2.46 3.64 -16.92
N ILE A 281 -1.68 3.57 -17.99
CA ILE A 281 -2.09 2.98 -19.27
C ILE A 281 -1.22 1.75 -19.53
N ILE A 282 -1.87 0.61 -19.74
CA ILE A 282 -1.21 -0.65 -20.07
C ILE A 282 -1.54 -1.00 -21.51
N VAL A 283 -0.49 -1.24 -22.30
CA VAL A 283 -0.60 -1.61 -23.72
C VAL A 283 0.15 -2.90 -24.02
N GLN A 284 -0.34 -3.64 -25.01
CA GLN A 284 0.27 -4.89 -25.48
C GLN A 284 0.62 -4.76 -26.95
N GLY A 285 1.78 -5.27 -27.37
CA GLY A 285 2.29 -5.17 -28.74
C GLY A 285 3.30 -4.05 -28.96
N THR A 286 4.14 -4.21 -29.98
CA THR A 286 5.26 -3.32 -30.32
C THR A 286 5.03 -2.51 -31.59
N ASP A 287 4.20 -3.00 -32.50
CA ASP A 287 4.09 -2.43 -33.84
C ASP A 287 3.07 -1.31 -33.86
N LYS A 288 3.37 -0.22 -34.58
CA LYS A 288 2.54 1.00 -34.63
C LYS A 288 2.12 1.47 -33.21
N PRO A 289 3.09 1.89 -32.38
CA PRO A 289 2.83 2.27 -31.00
C PRO A 289 1.73 3.31 -30.90
N LEU A 290 0.84 3.12 -29.92
CA LEU A 290 -0.17 4.09 -29.55
C LEU A 290 0.50 5.35 -29.00
N SER A 291 -0.13 6.49 -29.23
CA SER A 291 0.27 7.79 -28.71
C SER A 291 -0.83 8.34 -27.82
N LEU A 292 -0.48 9.03 -26.73
CA LEU A 292 -1.44 9.91 -26.07
C LEU A 292 -1.58 11.17 -26.94
N ASP A 293 -2.80 11.47 -27.39
CA ASP A 293 -3.07 12.66 -28.22
C ASP A 293 -3.82 13.74 -27.43
N GLN A 294 -4.69 13.30 -26.51
CA GLN A 294 -5.50 14.19 -25.67
C GLN A 294 -5.82 13.54 -24.32
N LEU A 295 -5.90 14.36 -23.29
CA LEU A 295 -6.44 14.04 -21.97
C LEU A 295 -7.42 15.13 -21.53
N GLU A 296 -8.64 14.76 -21.15
CA GLU A 296 -9.60 15.68 -20.50
C GLU A 296 -9.55 15.47 -18.99
N LEU A 297 -9.39 16.56 -18.24
CA LEU A 297 -9.38 16.59 -16.78
C LEU A 297 -10.59 17.37 -16.28
N ASP A 298 -11.39 16.75 -15.42
CA ASP A 298 -12.55 17.35 -14.78
C ASP A 298 -12.20 17.69 -13.33
N LEU A 299 -12.21 18.99 -13.02
CA LEU A 299 -11.96 19.58 -11.70
C LEU A 299 -13.21 20.25 -11.13
N SER A 300 -14.40 19.97 -11.68
CA SER A 300 -15.66 20.61 -11.25
C SER A 300 -16.04 20.30 -9.80
N ALA A 301 -15.50 19.22 -9.24
CA ALA A 301 -15.68 18.83 -7.85
C ALA A 301 -14.65 19.46 -6.88
N MET A 302 -13.72 20.28 -7.38
CA MET A 302 -12.81 21.07 -6.54
C MET A 302 -13.61 22.03 -5.66
N GLU A 303 -13.25 22.13 -4.39
CA GLU A 303 -13.92 23.03 -3.46
C GLU A 303 -13.61 24.51 -3.78
N ASN A 304 -12.37 24.80 -4.18
CA ASN A 304 -11.96 26.13 -4.63
C ASN A 304 -10.83 26.05 -5.67
N LEU A 305 -11.15 26.31 -6.94
CA LEU A 305 -10.16 26.32 -8.02
C LEU A 305 -9.07 27.38 -7.84
N LYS A 306 -9.32 28.45 -7.07
CA LYS A 306 -8.31 29.51 -6.81
C LYS A 306 -7.18 29.02 -5.90
N ASP A 307 -7.34 27.89 -5.23
CA ASP A 307 -6.27 27.27 -4.46
C ASP A 307 -5.15 26.73 -5.37
N ILE A 308 -5.44 26.51 -6.65
CA ILE A 308 -4.54 25.91 -7.63
C ILE A 308 -4.00 27.00 -8.57
N ASP A 309 -2.69 27.13 -8.61
CA ASP A 309 -1.97 28.04 -9.50
C ASP A 309 -1.84 27.43 -10.91
N LYS A 310 -1.33 26.19 -10.98
CA LYS A 310 -1.10 25.46 -12.23
C LYS A 310 -1.42 23.98 -12.10
N VAL A 311 -1.78 23.40 -13.24
CA VAL A 311 -2.01 21.98 -13.41
C VAL A 311 -1.03 21.44 -14.44
N HIS A 312 -0.18 20.51 -14.06
CA HIS A 312 0.82 19.92 -14.94
C HIS A 312 0.43 18.50 -15.36
N LEU A 313 0.85 18.09 -16.55
CA LEU A 313 0.73 16.71 -17.03
C LEU A 313 2.13 16.21 -17.42
N TYR A 314 2.59 15.18 -16.72
CA TYR A 314 3.89 14.55 -16.94
C TYR A 314 3.73 13.12 -17.44
N TYR A 315 4.58 12.70 -18.38
CA TYR A 315 4.92 11.29 -18.54
C TYR A 315 6.01 10.92 -17.53
N THR A 316 5.79 9.85 -16.76
CA THR A 316 6.69 9.42 -15.67
C THR A 316 7.31 8.04 -15.89
N GLY A 317 7.22 7.48 -17.09
CA GLY A 317 7.84 6.20 -17.42
C GLY A 317 6.95 4.99 -17.16
N GLN A 318 7.59 3.82 -16.96
CA GLN A 318 6.91 2.51 -16.85
C GLN A 318 6.84 1.96 -15.43
N GLN A 319 7.31 2.72 -14.44
CA GLN A 319 7.36 2.30 -13.03
C GLN A 319 6.53 3.25 -12.16
N PRO A 320 5.85 2.76 -11.11
CA PRO A 320 5.13 3.61 -10.18
C PRO A 320 6.04 4.66 -9.55
N LYS A 321 7.18 4.24 -8.97
CA LYS A 321 8.20 5.15 -8.47
C LYS A 321 9.17 5.52 -9.60
N SER A 322 9.28 6.82 -9.89
CA SER A 322 10.13 7.30 -11.00
C SER A 322 10.62 8.73 -10.76
N SER A 323 11.90 8.97 -11.02
CA SER A 323 12.49 10.31 -11.06
C SER A 323 12.23 11.04 -12.38
N LEU A 324 11.76 10.34 -13.41
CA LEU A 324 11.41 10.94 -14.70
C LEU A 324 10.13 11.78 -14.57
N ARG A 325 10.21 13.05 -14.93
CA ARG A 325 9.05 13.93 -15.11
C ARG A 325 9.19 14.71 -16.42
N GLN A 326 8.70 14.12 -17.50
CA GLN A 326 8.67 14.77 -18.81
C GLN A 326 7.32 15.47 -19.00
N GLU A 327 7.32 16.80 -19.02
CA GLU A 327 6.07 17.55 -19.23
C GLU A 327 5.57 17.36 -20.67
N ILE A 328 4.27 17.15 -20.82
CA ILE A 328 3.61 16.94 -22.12
C ILE A 328 2.41 17.88 -22.26
N PHE A 329 2.17 18.35 -23.49
CA PHE A 329 1.05 19.23 -23.87
C PHE A 329 1.07 20.64 -23.24
N GLY A 330 2.25 21.20 -22.95
CA GLY A 330 2.43 22.60 -22.52
C GLY A 330 3.23 22.76 -21.22
N ARG A 331 3.17 23.95 -20.59
CA ARG A 331 3.89 24.33 -19.34
C ARG A 331 2.98 24.42 -18.10
N GLY A 332 1.88 23.69 -18.14
CA GLY A 332 0.83 23.69 -17.11
C GLY A 332 -0.13 24.90 -17.20
N PRO A 333 -1.36 24.72 -17.71
CA PRO A 333 -2.37 25.78 -17.70
C PRO A 333 -2.79 26.15 -16.27
N LYS A 334 -3.42 27.32 -16.14
CA LYS A 334 -4.15 27.65 -14.90
C LYS A 334 -5.30 26.67 -14.68
N ALA A 335 -5.67 26.47 -13.42
CA ALA A 335 -6.81 25.64 -13.09
C ALA A 335 -8.12 26.21 -13.63
N GLU A 336 -8.87 25.37 -14.34
CA GLU A 336 -10.24 25.59 -14.78
C GLU A 336 -11.08 24.35 -14.41
N SER A 337 -12.41 24.49 -14.37
CA SER A 337 -13.30 23.37 -14.00
C SER A 337 -13.19 22.19 -14.96
N LYS A 338 -12.87 22.45 -16.23
CA LYS A 338 -12.57 21.42 -17.24
C LYS A 338 -11.35 21.84 -18.04
N LEU A 339 -10.35 20.99 -18.06
CA LEU A 339 -9.11 21.20 -18.81
C LEU A 339 -8.99 20.16 -19.91
N ARG A 340 -8.42 20.59 -21.05
CA ARG A 340 -8.09 19.70 -22.16
C ARG A 340 -6.62 19.87 -22.50
N PHE A 341 -5.85 18.83 -22.23
CA PHE A 341 -4.47 18.74 -22.69
C PHE A 341 -4.49 18.08 -24.06
N ILE A 342 -4.07 18.81 -25.09
CA ILE A 342 -4.09 18.37 -26.49
C ILE A 342 -2.71 18.58 -27.08
N ARG A 343 -2.18 17.55 -27.73
CA ARG A 343 -0.92 17.64 -28.47
C ARG A 343 -0.99 18.72 -29.55
N GLN A 344 -0.11 19.71 -29.48
CA GLN A 344 -0.02 20.74 -30.50
C GLN A 344 0.80 20.27 -31.70
N LYS A 345 0.54 20.87 -32.86
CA LYS A 345 1.29 20.58 -34.09
C LYS A 345 2.77 20.98 -33.89
N GLY A 346 3.68 20.02 -34.06
CA GLY A 346 5.12 20.22 -33.87
C GLY A 346 5.65 19.78 -32.50
N GLU A 347 4.78 19.46 -31.53
CA GLU A 347 5.21 18.86 -30.27
C GLU A 347 5.63 17.39 -30.46
N PRO A 348 6.63 16.91 -29.68
CA PRO A 348 7.02 15.51 -29.68
C PRO A 348 5.82 14.59 -29.41
N ILE A 349 5.78 13.45 -30.11
CA ILE A 349 4.78 12.41 -29.85
C ILE A 349 5.24 11.59 -28.67
N GLN A 350 4.42 11.50 -27.63
CA GLN A 350 4.61 10.53 -26.55
C GLN A 350 4.05 9.17 -26.97
N TYR A 351 4.91 8.31 -27.49
CA TYR A 351 4.57 6.93 -27.80
C TYR A 351 4.57 6.07 -26.53
N MET A 352 3.64 5.11 -26.45
CA MET A 352 3.56 4.16 -25.37
C MET A 352 4.58 3.03 -25.56
N GLN A 353 5.28 2.70 -24.48
CA GLN A 353 6.10 1.49 -24.42
C GLN A 353 5.20 0.27 -24.16
N PRO A 354 5.53 -0.93 -24.66
CA PRO A 354 4.85 -2.17 -24.27
C PRO A 354 4.80 -2.33 -22.75
N GLY A 355 3.68 -2.79 -22.23
CA GLY A 355 3.43 -2.91 -20.80
C GLY A 355 2.91 -1.62 -20.18
N VAL A 356 3.37 -1.30 -18.98
CA VAL A 356 2.87 -0.21 -18.14
C VAL A 356 3.44 1.14 -18.57
N ASN A 357 2.61 2.18 -18.58
CA ASN A 357 2.96 3.58 -18.84
C ASN A 357 2.22 4.48 -17.86
N TYR A 358 2.92 5.43 -17.24
CA TYR A 358 2.35 6.34 -16.26
C TYR A 358 2.34 7.79 -16.72
N PHE A 359 1.21 8.44 -16.47
CA PHE A 359 1.01 9.88 -16.64
C PHE A 359 0.55 10.49 -15.32
N LEU A 360 1.27 11.50 -14.84
CA LEU A 360 1.00 12.17 -13.58
C LEU A 360 0.38 13.54 -13.84
N VAL A 361 -0.81 13.76 -13.32
CA VAL A 361 -1.36 15.10 -13.09
C VAL A 361 -0.80 15.61 -11.77
N ALA A 362 -0.10 16.74 -11.81
CA ALA A 362 0.46 17.39 -10.63
C ALA A 362 -0.13 18.80 -10.47
N LEU A 363 -0.26 19.25 -9.21
CA LEU A 363 -0.79 20.57 -8.89
C LEU A 363 0.30 21.45 -8.25
N ASP A 364 0.31 22.70 -8.68
CA ASP A 364 0.93 23.79 -7.94
C ASP A 364 -0.15 24.47 -7.11
N LEU A 365 -0.02 24.48 -5.79
CA LEU A 365 -0.91 25.22 -4.92
C LEU A 365 -0.42 26.67 -4.78
N THR A 366 -1.37 27.58 -4.57
CA THR A 366 -1.05 28.98 -4.26
C THR A 366 -0.61 29.11 -2.80
N GLU A 367 0.16 30.16 -2.51
CA GLU A 367 0.59 30.49 -1.13
C GLU A 367 -0.58 30.79 -0.18
N ASN A 368 -1.75 31.12 -0.75
CA ASN A 368 -2.99 31.45 -0.04
C ASN A 368 -4.05 30.33 -0.13
N ALA A 369 -3.69 29.16 -0.66
CA ALA A 369 -4.62 28.02 -0.77
C ALA A 369 -5.21 27.70 0.61
N ILE A 370 -6.53 27.53 0.71
CA ILE A 370 -7.20 27.45 2.02
C ILE A 370 -7.05 26.02 2.59
N PRO A 371 -6.38 25.82 3.74
CA PRO A 371 -6.27 24.50 4.35
C PRO A 371 -7.63 23.87 4.65
N GLY A 372 -7.75 22.57 4.44
CA GLY A 372 -8.98 21.80 4.59
C GLY A 372 -9.79 21.66 3.30
N ASN A 373 -9.64 22.58 2.34
CA ASN A 373 -10.35 22.50 1.05
C ASN A 373 -10.03 21.19 0.33
N LYS A 374 -11.06 20.56 -0.23
CA LYS A 374 -10.93 19.30 -0.96
C LYS A 374 -10.30 19.52 -2.33
N LEU A 375 -9.35 18.66 -2.65
CA LEU A 375 -8.75 18.51 -3.95
C LEU A 375 -9.36 17.28 -4.63
N VAL A 376 -10.27 17.49 -5.58
CA VAL A 376 -11.03 16.41 -6.24
C VAL A 376 -11.05 16.62 -7.74
N GLY A 377 -10.78 15.56 -8.49
CA GLY A 377 -10.81 15.58 -9.94
C GLY A 377 -10.84 14.19 -10.54
N ASN A 378 -11.08 14.10 -11.84
CA ASN A 378 -11.08 12.83 -12.57
C ASN A 378 -10.64 13.04 -14.03
N ILE A 379 -10.26 11.95 -14.70
CA ILE A 379 -9.90 11.93 -16.12
C ILE A 379 -10.99 11.17 -16.88
N PRO A 380 -12.08 11.82 -17.32
CA PRO A 380 -13.20 11.12 -17.96
C PRO A 380 -12.86 10.59 -19.37
N ILE A 381 -11.92 11.23 -20.07
CA ILE A 381 -11.61 10.93 -21.47
C ILE A 381 -10.10 11.02 -21.69
N ILE A 382 -9.56 9.99 -22.35
CA ILE A 382 -8.26 10.04 -23.02
C ILE A 382 -8.44 9.70 -24.50
N GLN A 383 -7.60 10.26 -25.37
CA GLN A 383 -7.56 9.90 -26.78
C GLN A 383 -6.21 9.27 -27.09
N LEU A 384 -6.24 8.01 -27.54
CA LEU A 384 -5.07 7.23 -27.93
C LEU A 384 -5.09 7.00 -29.44
N SER A 385 -4.09 7.54 -30.14
CA SER A 385 -3.95 7.47 -31.61
C SER A 385 -5.28 7.72 -32.35
N GLY A 386 -5.96 8.81 -32.00
CA GLY A 386 -7.22 9.25 -32.58
C GLY A 386 -8.47 8.61 -31.97
N LYS A 387 -8.37 7.57 -31.13
CA LYS A 387 -9.53 6.88 -30.54
C LYS A 387 -9.77 7.30 -29.08
N LYS A 388 -11.01 7.69 -28.75
CA LYS A 388 -11.39 8.03 -27.38
C LYS A 388 -11.60 6.79 -26.51
N HIS A 389 -11.18 6.87 -25.26
CA HIS A 389 -11.34 5.86 -24.23
C HIS A 389 -11.74 6.53 -22.90
N THR A 390 -12.52 5.82 -22.09
CA THR A 390 -12.81 6.19 -20.71
C THR A 390 -11.97 5.32 -19.80
N PRO A 391 -11.02 5.90 -19.04
CA PRO A 391 -10.30 5.19 -18.00
C PRO A 391 -11.23 4.64 -16.92
N GLU A 392 -10.87 3.51 -16.32
CA GLU A 392 -11.54 3.00 -15.12
C GLU A 392 -11.12 3.76 -13.87
N LEU A 393 -12.01 3.84 -12.89
CA LEU A 393 -11.79 4.48 -11.61
C LEU A 393 -12.30 3.56 -10.49
N SER A 394 -11.62 3.56 -9.34
CA SER A 394 -12.17 3.02 -8.09
C SER A 394 -12.98 4.09 -7.37
N THR A 395 -14.14 3.72 -6.82
CA THR A 395 -14.94 4.62 -5.97
C THR A 395 -14.39 4.74 -4.55
N ASP A 396 -13.43 3.88 -4.19
CA ASP A 396 -12.86 3.77 -2.86
C ASP A 396 -11.47 4.43 -2.82
N TYR A 397 -11.46 5.74 -2.58
CA TYR A 397 -10.26 6.56 -2.44
C TYR A 397 -10.41 7.60 -1.33
N ALA A 398 -9.32 7.87 -0.59
CA ALA A 398 -9.30 8.95 0.37
C ALA A 398 -9.30 10.31 -0.35
N THR A 399 -10.14 11.24 0.11
CA THR A 399 -10.15 12.59 -0.44
C THR A 399 -8.85 13.32 -0.06
N GLN A 400 -8.12 13.80 -1.06
CA GLN A 400 -6.98 14.69 -0.87
C GLN A 400 -7.44 16.10 -0.49
N ARG A 401 -6.69 16.78 0.36
CA ARG A 401 -7.00 18.15 0.81
C ARG A 401 -5.78 19.05 0.74
N VAL A 402 -6.02 20.35 0.84
CA VAL A 402 -4.97 21.32 1.15
C VAL A 402 -4.58 21.16 2.62
N ALA A 403 -3.32 20.85 2.89
CA ALA A 403 -2.76 20.75 4.24
C ALA A 403 -2.21 22.10 4.72
N TYR A 404 -2.21 22.29 6.04
CA TYR A 404 -1.51 23.39 6.68
C TYR A 404 0.01 23.27 6.45
N SER A 405 0.66 24.40 6.19
CA SER A 405 2.12 24.49 6.16
C SER A 405 2.66 24.70 7.57
N ASN A 406 3.50 23.79 8.05
CA ASN A 406 4.18 23.88 9.35
C ASN A 406 5.42 24.79 9.34
N GLY A 407 5.87 25.25 8.17
CA GLY A 407 6.99 26.19 8.04
C GLY A 407 6.62 27.66 8.27
N LYS A 408 5.32 28.01 8.18
CA LYS A 408 4.84 29.40 8.25
C LYS A 408 4.29 29.81 9.61
N ASN A 409 3.82 28.86 10.41
CA ASN A 409 3.22 29.13 11.71
C ASN A 409 3.85 28.24 12.78
N ASN A 410 4.57 28.87 13.72
CA ASN A 410 5.28 28.17 14.79
C ASN A 410 4.36 27.49 15.83
N ASP A 411 3.05 27.77 15.78
CA ASP A 411 2.05 27.09 16.61
C ASP A 411 1.49 25.82 15.94
N ILE A 412 1.78 25.58 14.66
CA ILE A 412 1.30 24.41 13.93
C ILE A 412 2.38 23.33 13.92
N ILE A 413 2.02 22.13 14.32
CA ILE A 413 2.89 20.95 14.27
C ILE A 413 2.19 19.79 13.58
N LYS A 414 2.96 18.97 12.89
CA LYS A 414 2.52 17.70 12.32
C LYS A 414 3.12 16.53 13.10
N VAL A 415 2.28 15.59 13.50
CA VAL A 415 2.67 14.39 14.24
C VAL A 415 2.33 13.17 13.39
N LEU A 416 3.33 12.34 13.13
CA LEU A 416 3.19 11.06 12.46
C LEU A 416 3.36 9.94 13.48
N GLN A 417 2.36 9.07 13.60
CA GLN A 417 2.51 7.79 14.28
C GLN A 417 2.59 6.69 13.24
N TRP A 418 3.56 5.77 13.41
CA TRP A 418 3.68 4.63 12.50
C TRP A 418 4.52 3.47 13.06
N ASN A 419 3.93 2.27 13.11
CA ASN A 419 4.67 1.01 13.23
C ASN A 419 5.26 0.64 11.86
N ILE A 420 6.59 0.52 11.76
CA ILE A 420 7.28 0.28 10.48
C ILE A 420 7.53 -1.21 10.17
N TRP A 421 7.04 -2.11 11.02
CA TRP A 421 7.07 -3.56 10.88
C TRP A 421 8.47 -4.15 10.69
N HIS A 422 9.01 -4.71 11.78
CA HIS A 422 10.33 -5.35 11.81
C HIS A 422 11.50 -4.46 11.32
N GLY A 423 11.41 -3.15 11.48
CA GLY A 423 12.44 -2.19 11.04
C GLY A 423 12.37 -1.85 9.55
N GLY A 424 11.23 -2.10 8.90
CA GLY A 424 10.96 -1.73 7.50
C GLY A 424 11.75 -2.56 6.49
N VAL A 425 11.93 -3.86 6.74
CA VAL A 425 12.83 -4.72 5.93
C VAL A 425 12.11 -5.69 4.98
N HIS A 426 10.77 -5.72 4.99
CA HIS A 426 9.97 -6.71 4.26
C HIS A 426 9.99 -6.57 2.73
N LEU A 427 10.35 -5.39 2.21
CA LEU A 427 10.56 -5.15 0.78
C LEU A 427 12.06 -5.09 0.43
N GLY A 428 12.86 -5.87 1.15
CA GLY A 428 14.32 -5.81 1.13
C GLY A 428 14.87 -4.81 2.16
N LYS A 429 16.03 -5.13 2.76
CA LYS A 429 16.60 -4.35 3.87
C LYS A 429 16.89 -2.89 3.52
N THR A 430 17.46 -2.63 2.34
CA THR A 430 17.81 -1.27 1.91
C THR A 430 16.61 -0.56 1.30
N GLU A 431 15.96 -1.19 0.32
CA GLU A 431 14.84 -0.57 -0.41
C GLU A 431 13.60 -0.38 0.48
N GLY A 432 13.30 -1.32 1.38
CA GLY A 432 12.24 -1.16 2.37
C GLY A 432 12.49 0.04 3.29
N ARG A 433 13.71 0.16 3.84
CA ARG A 433 14.09 1.31 4.69
C ARG A 433 14.09 2.64 3.94
N ASN A 434 14.55 2.65 2.69
CA ASN A 434 14.48 3.84 1.85
C ASN A 434 13.01 4.26 1.62
N ARG A 435 12.10 3.31 1.40
CA ARG A 435 10.66 3.60 1.31
C ARG A 435 10.11 4.21 2.61
N VAL A 436 10.49 3.66 3.77
CA VAL A 436 10.12 4.23 5.08
C VAL A 436 10.59 5.69 5.20
N ILE A 437 11.84 5.99 4.82
CA ILE A 437 12.39 7.34 4.87
C ILE A 437 11.66 8.28 3.91
N ASP A 438 11.41 7.85 2.66
CA ASP A 438 10.71 8.65 1.66
C ASP A 438 9.28 8.97 2.09
N LEU A 439 8.60 8.00 2.71
CA LEU A 439 7.28 8.15 3.31
C LEU A 439 7.26 9.20 4.42
N ILE A 440 8.20 9.12 5.35
CA ILE A 440 8.30 10.09 6.45
C ILE A 440 8.60 11.49 5.91
N ARG A 441 9.48 11.63 4.91
CA ARG A 441 9.75 12.92 4.27
C ARG A 441 8.50 13.50 3.60
N ALA A 442 7.72 12.67 2.90
CA ALA A 442 6.49 13.08 2.24
C ALA A 442 5.42 13.55 3.24
N SER A 443 5.40 13.00 4.46
CA SER A 443 4.48 13.45 5.52
C SER A 443 4.75 14.87 6.02
N GLN A 444 5.99 15.34 5.86
CA GLN A 444 6.49 16.59 6.41
C GLN A 444 6.24 16.71 7.93
N ALA A 445 6.19 15.58 8.64
CA ALA A 445 5.95 15.56 10.07
C ALA A 445 7.10 16.22 10.86
N ASP A 446 6.74 16.92 11.94
CA ASP A 446 7.67 17.55 12.86
C ASP A 446 8.08 16.63 14.01
N ILE A 447 7.18 15.73 14.40
CA ILE A 447 7.34 14.76 15.47
C ILE A 447 6.88 13.40 14.95
N ILE A 448 7.67 12.35 15.20
CA ILE A 448 7.34 10.99 14.78
C ILE A 448 7.43 10.05 15.97
N THR A 449 6.36 9.31 16.25
CA THR A 449 6.33 8.19 17.21
C THR A 449 6.36 6.89 16.44
N MET A 450 7.43 6.11 16.58
CA MET A 450 7.69 4.94 15.73
C MET A 450 7.86 3.67 16.55
N GLN A 451 7.13 2.64 16.15
CA GLN A 451 7.21 1.30 16.71
C GLN A 451 7.97 0.35 15.77
N GLU A 452 8.53 -0.71 16.35
CA GLU A 452 9.32 -1.73 15.66
C GLU A 452 10.52 -1.20 14.86
N GLY A 453 11.26 -0.25 15.44
CA GLY A 453 12.42 0.35 14.78
C GLY A 453 13.58 -0.61 14.53
N TYR A 454 13.89 -1.49 15.50
CA TYR A 454 14.83 -2.62 15.42
C TYR A 454 16.09 -2.41 14.54
N GLY A 455 16.82 -1.31 14.72
CA GLY A 455 18.04 -1.00 13.97
C GLY A 455 17.90 0.02 12.85
N ALA A 456 16.70 0.55 12.60
CA ALA A 456 16.46 1.58 11.59
C ALA A 456 16.59 3.01 12.15
N GLN A 457 16.53 3.18 13.47
CA GLN A 457 16.36 4.47 14.14
C GLN A 457 17.44 5.49 13.76
N ASP A 458 18.72 5.14 13.92
CA ASP A 458 19.82 6.07 13.67
C ASP A 458 19.88 6.49 12.19
N THR A 459 19.67 5.54 11.28
CA THR A 459 19.63 5.81 9.83
C THR A 459 18.50 6.76 9.48
N ILE A 460 17.31 6.56 10.04
CA ILE A 460 16.15 7.43 9.81
C ILE A 460 16.42 8.83 10.39
N ALA A 461 16.90 8.92 11.64
CA ALA A 461 17.21 10.20 12.27
C ALA A 461 18.23 11.01 11.45
N GLN A 462 19.32 10.36 11.01
CA GLN A 462 20.35 10.99 10.17
C GLN A 462 19.79 11.43 8.81
N ALA A 463 18.98 10.59 8.16
CA ALA A 463 18.39 10.90 6.86
C ALA A 463 17.40 12.08 6.91
N LEU A 464 16.74 12.29 8.06
CA LEU A 464 15.81 13.39 8.28
C LEU A 464 16.50 14.64 8.87
N GLY A 465 17.67 14.48 9.50
CA GLY A 465 18.32 15.52 10.30
C GLY A 465 17.57 15.79 11.61
N PHE A 466 16.90 14.78 12.18
CA PHE A 466 16.04 14.92 13.34
C PHE A 466 16.77 14.52 14.63
N HIS A 467 16.33 15.08 15.76
CA HIS A 467 16.68 14.61 17.08
C HIS A 467 16.03 13.25 17.34
N LEU A 468 16.76 12.35 18.00
CA LEU A 468 16.31 10.99 18.31
C LEU A 468 16.35 10.73 19.82
N GLN A 469 15.26 10.16 20.31
CA GLN A 469 15.18 9.47 21.59
C GLN A 469 14.75 8.00 21.39
N THR A 470 15.60 7.09 21.84
CA THR A 470 15.35 5.66 21.94
C THR A 470 16.23 5.08 23.05
N LYS A 471 15.86 3.95 23.66
CA LYS A 471 16.68 3.33 24.72
C LYS A 471 18.00 2.78 24.18
N SER A 472 17.98 2.21 22.97
CA SER A 472 19.14 1.65 22.29
C SER A 472 18.90 1.56 20.78
N ALA A 473 19.98 1.43 20.01
CA ALA A 473 19.91 1.38 18.55
C ALA A 473 19.11 0.18 17.97
N LYS A 474 18.76 -0.83 18.78
CA LYS A 474 17.95 -1.99 18.35
C LYS A 474 16.61 -2.08 19.08
N ASP A 475 16.24 -1.02 19.80
CA ASP A 475 15.02 -1.04 20.62
C ASP A 475 13.75 -1.05 19.75
N ASN A 476 12.60 -1.28 20.39
CA ASN A 476 11.30 -1.22 19.74
C ASN A 476 10.93 0.21 19.34
N LEU A 477 11.02 1.13 20.30
CA LEU A 477 10.43 2.48 20.20
C LEU A 477 11.46 3.54 19.82
N ALA A 478 11.00 4.54 19.06
CA ALA A 478 11.81 5.65 18.60
C ALA A 478 10.97 6.92 18.43
N LEU A 479 11.30 7.92 19.25
CA LEU A 479 10.72 9.26 19.16
C LEU A 479 11.69 10.16 18.39
N PHE A 480 11.23 10.67 17.25
CA PHE A 480 11.97 11.62 16.44
C PHE A 480 11.33 13.00 16.52
N SER A 481 12.15 14.05 16.46
CA SER A 481 11.63 15.40 16.31
C SER A 481 12.59 16.30 15.53
N ARG A 482 12.00 17.17 14.69
CA ARG A 482 12.71 18.31 14.10
C ARG A 482 13.23 19.29 15.18
N PHE A 483 12.61 19.28 16.35
CA PHE A 483 12.94 20.16 17.46
C PHE A 483 13.74 19.42 18.57
N PRO A 484 14.48 20.13 19.44
CA PRO A 484 15.19 19.51 20.54
C PRO A 484 14.27 18.70 21.47
N ILE A 485 14.77 17.55 21.92
CA ILE A 485 14.08 16.63 22.84
C ILE A 485 14.80 16.65 24.19
N ASP A 486 14.10 17.07 25.24
CA ASP A 486 14.50 16.78 26.61
C ASP A 486 14.14 15.32 26.91
N LYS A 487 15.17 14.49 27.03
CA LYS A 487 15.00 13.04 27.15
C LYS A 487 14.49 12.64 28.52
N ILE A 488 13.44 11.82 28.56
CA ILE A 488 12.92 11.24 29.79
C ILE A 488 13.18 9.72 29.76
N PRO A 489 13.74 9.13 30.83
CA PRO A 489 13.87 7.68 30.91
C PRO A 489 12.50 7.03 31.07
N SER A 490 12.26 5.99 30.29
CA SER A 490 11.05 5.17 30.40
C SER A 490 11.10 4.20 31.58
N SER A 491 9.96 4.01 32.24
CA SER A 491 9.76 2.97 33.25
C SER A 491 9.73 1.55 32.65
N GLU A 492 9.27 1.40 31.40
CA GLU A 492 9.23 0.15 30.64
C GLU A 492 9.53 0.44 29.15
N SER A 493 10.81 0.45 28.77
CA SER A 493 11.27 0.98 27.46
C SER A 493 10.71 0.26 26.24
N PHE A 494 10.27 -0.98 26.37
CA PHE A 494 9.63 -1.71 25.26
C PHE A 494 8.22 -1.16 24.94
N LYS A 495 7.58 -0.52 25.92
CA LYS A 495 6.16 -0.09 25.86
C LYS A 495 5.95 1.42 25.89
N SER A 496 6.92 2.16 26.44
CA SER A 496 6.84 3.61 26.58
C SER A 496 8.17 4.27 26.26
N ASN A 497 8.12 5.43 25.60
CA ASN A 497 9.29 6.27 25.31
C ASN A 497 8.90 7.77 25.39
N PRO A 498 8.85 8.35 26.60
CA PRO A 498 8.42 9.73 26.86
C PRO A 498 9.52 10.77 26.56
N GLY A 499 9.19 11.92 26.01
CA GLY A 499 10.12 13.05 25.86
C GLY A 499 9.40 14.39 25.83
N ILE A 500 10.08 15.47 26.22
CA ILE A 500 9.53 16.83 26.10
C ILE A 500 10.14 17.50 24.87
N ILE A 501 9.30 17.85 23.91
CA ILE A 501 9.68 18.55 22.69
C ILE A 501 9.62 20.06 22.94
N LYS A 502 10.72 20.77 22.62
CA LYS A 502 10.83 22.23 22.78
C LYS A 502 10.67 22.95 21.44
N LEU A 503 9.52 23.56 21.21
CA LEU A 503 9.25 24.32 19.99
C LEU A 503 10.04 25.63 19.94
N ASN A 504 10.23 26.17 18.73
CA ASN A 504 10.98 27.43 18.52
C ASN A 504 10.34 28.66 19.18
N ASN A 505 9.03 28.63 19.45
CA ASN A 505 8.30 29.68 20.17
C ASN A 505 8.38 29.52 21.71
N GLY A 506 9.15 28.56 22.21
CA GLY A 506 9.31 28.27 23.64
C GLY A 506 8.21 27.38 24.25
N LYS A 507 7.16 27.03 23.49
CA LYS A 507 6.13 26.08 23.95
C LYS A 507 6.75 24.67 24.07
N LYS A 508 6.26 23.92 25.06
CA LYS A 508 6.66 22.53 25.31
C LYS A 508 5.51 21.58 25.01
N ILE A 509 5.83 20.40 24.52
CA ILE A 509 4.87 19.29 24.34
C ILE A 509 5.46 18.05 24.98
N LEU A 510 4.72 17.43 25.90
CA LEU A 510 5.06 16.10 26.41
C LEU A 510 4.55 15.06 25.43
N VAL A 511 5.44 14.26 24.85
CA VAL A 511 5.09 13.24 23.85
C VAL A 511 5.55 11.88 24.36
N ASN A 512 4.71 10.86 24.21
CA ASN A 512 5.08 9.49 24.51
C ASN A 512 4.75 8.59 23.33
N ASP A 513 5.79 7.93 22.82
CA ASP A 513 5.71 6.87 21.83
C ASP A 513 5.48 5.54 22.55
N CYS A 514 4.47 4.77 22.13
CA CYS A 514 4.06 3.56 22.84
C CYS A 514 3.83 2.34 21.95
N TRP A 515 4.00 1.17 22.56
CA TRP A 515 3.60 -0.14 22.02
C TRP A 515 3.03 -0.97 23.17
N LEU A 516 1.75 -1.30 23.12
CA LEU A 516 1.08 -2.00 24.22
C LEU A 516 0.91 -3.49 23.89
N ARG A 517 0.76 -4.33 24.93
CA ARG A 517 0.58 -5.78 24.71
C ARG A 517 -0.75 -6.09 24.01
N TYR A 518 -0.68 -6.87 22.94
CA TYR A 518 -1.83 -7.40 22.21
C TYR A 518 -2.51 -8.57 22.92
N ALA A 519 -3.83 -8.68 22.71
CA ALA A 519 -4.60 -9.87 23.07
C ALA A 519 -4.29 -11.00 22.09
N TYR A 520 -4.18 -12.24 22.58
CA TYR A 520 -3.74 -13.39 21.77
C TYR A 520 -4.44 -14.72 22.10
N ARG A 521 -5.46 -14.70 22.96
CA ARG A 521 -6.21 -15.88 23.44
C ARG A 521 -7.74 -15.70 23.27
N PRO A 522 -8.26 -15.56 22.04
CA PRO A 522 -7.53 -15.55 20.78
C PRO A 522 -7.11 -14.13 20.36
N GLU A 523 -6.08 -14.05 19.50
CA GLU A 523 -5.73 -12.83 18.78
C GLU A 523 -6.95 -12.40 17.96
N TYR A 524 -7.39 -11.15 18.07
CA TYR A 524 -8.63 -10.70 17.43
C TYR A 524 -8.43 -9.60 16.39
N THR A 525 -7.34 -8.85 16.48
CA THR A 525 -7.07 -7.72 15.59
C THR A 525 -6.89 -8.19 14.15
N SER A 526 -6.47 -9.46 13.96
CA SER A 526 -6.32 -10.14 12.68
C SER A 526 -7.27 -11.32 12.42
N SER A 527 -7.79 -11.96 13.45
CA SER A 527 -8.70 -13.10 13.26
C SER A 527 -10.18 -12.72 13.19
N TYR A 528 -10.56 -11.45 13.36
CA TYR A 528 -11.98 -11.02 13.41
C TYR A 528 -12.78 -11.36 12.14
N ALA A 529 -12.13 -11.68 11.02
CA ALA A 529 -12.77 -12.20 9.83
C ALA A 529 -13.24 -13.68 9.96
N SER A 530 -12.94 -14.34 11.08
CA SER A 530 -13.46 -15.67 11.44
C SER A 530 -14.83 -15.57 12.09
N TYR A 531 -15.65 -16.60 11.90
CA TYR A 531 -16.97 -16.73 12.51
C TYR A 531 -16.90 -17.38 13.91
N GLY A 532 -17.86 -17.03 14.77
CA GLY A 532 -18.08 -17.70 16.06
C GLY A 532 -17.18 -17.25 17.21
N LEU A 533 -16.44 -16.14 17.04
CA LEU A 533 -15.61 -15.56 18.10
C LEU A 533 -16.47 -14.90 19.19
N ASN A 534 -15.92 -14.75 20.39
CA ASN A 534 -16.60 -14.13 21.54
C ASN A 534 -15.92 -12.80 21.92
N PRO A 535 -16.52 -11.64 21.60
CA PRO A 535 -15.94 -10.33 21.94
C PRO A 535 -15.73 -10.09 23.43
N LYS A 536 -16.41 -10.82 24.33
CA LYS A 536 -16.15 -10.72 25.78
C LYS A 536 -14.79 -11.23 26.20
N VAL A 537 -14.21 -12.15 25.43
CA VAL A 537 -12.82 -12.59 25.65
C VAL A 537 -11.85 -11.47 25.28
N TRP A 538 -12.11 -10.75 24.18
CA TRP A 538 -11.29 -9.62 23.74
C TRP A 538 -11.32 -8.48 24.78
N GLU A 539 -12.52 -8.14 25.28
CA GLU A 539 -12.66 -7.13 26.35
C GLU A 539 -11.89 -7.52 27.62
N ALA A 540 -11.97 -8.80 28.02
CA ALA A 540 -11.28 -9.28 29.21
C ALA A 540 -9.75 -9.26 29.03
N GLU A 541 -9.24 -9.68 27.88
CA GLU A 541 -7.81 -9.63 27.62
C GLU A 541 -7.28 -8.19 27.51
N ASP A 542 -7.99 -7.31 26.81
CA ASP A 542 -7.67 -5.88 26.74
C ASP A 542 -7.54 -5.27 28.15
N ALA A 543 -8.45 -5.61 29.07
CA ALA A 543 -8.41 -5.17 30.46
C ALA A 543 -7.18 -5.67 31.25
N THR A 544 -6.65 -6.86 30.93
CA THR A 544 -5.49 -7.45 31.64
C THR A 544 -4.14 -7.14 31.00
N LEU A 545 -4.13 -6.67 29.75
CA LEU A 545 -2.94 -6.43 28.95
C LEU A 545 -2.79 -4.94 28.64
N SER A 546 -3.39 -4.45 27.55
CA SER A 546 -3.21 -3.09 27.05
C SER A 546 -3.67 -2.04 28.06
N LEU A 547 -4.78 -2.26 28.78
CA LEU A 547 -5.26 -1.34 29.82
C LEU A 547 -4.24 -1.19 30.97
N VAL A 548 -3.63 -2.30 31.39
CA VAL A 548 -2.60 -2.28 32.44
C VAL A 548 -1.38 -1.50 31.97
N ASP A 549 -0.96 -1.71 30.72
CA ASP A 549 0.20 -1.05 30.14
C ASP A 549 -0.02 0.46 30.01
N ILE A 550 -1.16 0.91 29.46
CA ILE A 550 -1.46 2.34 29.33
C ILE A 550 -1.63 3.03 30.69
N THR A 551 -2.20 2.33 31.67
CA THR A 551 -2.33 2.84 33.05
C THR A 551 -0.96 3.06 33.68
N ASN A 552 -0.05 2.09 33.53
CA ASN A 552 1.31 2.21 34.03
C ASN A 552 2.07 3.33 33.33
N LEU A 553 1.98 3.41 32.00
CA LEU A 553 2.60 4.46 31.19
C LEU A 553 2.14 5.85 31.65
N ILE A 554 0.82 6.06 31.79
CA ILE A 554 0.31 7.36 32.24
C ILE A 554 0.82 7.70 33.65
N ASN A 555 0.74 6.76 34.59
CA ASN A 555 1.08 7.02 35.98
C ASN A 555 2.59 7.21 36.23
N LYS A 556 3.43 6.48 35.49
CA LYS A 556 4.88 6.45 35.73
C LYS A 556 5.68 7.32 34.78
N ASP A 557 5.21 7.52 33.55
CA ASP A 557 5.98 8.16 32.48
C ASP A 557 5.38 9.49 32.01
N ILE A 558 4.08 9.73 32.24
CA ILE A 558 3.41 11.00 31.86
C ILE A 558 3.23 11.92 33.07
N LEU A 559 2.48 11.48 34.09
CA LEU A 559 2.10 12.33 35.22
C LEU A 559 3.30 12.96 35.95
N PRO A 560 4.44 12.27 36.17
CA PRO A 560 5.60 12.88 36.83
C PRO A 560 6.24 14.03 36.04
N HIS A 561 5.99 14.12 34.74
CA HIS A 561 6.56 15.11 33.83
C HIS A 561 5.53 16.11 33.29
N GLN A 562 4.26 15.93 33.65
CA GLN A 562 3.18 16.84 33.27
C GLN A 562 3.20 18.07 34.21
N GLU A 563 3.90 19.13 33.79
CA GLU A 563 4.13 20.35 34.60
C GLU A 563 2.83 21.06 35.02
N SER A 564 1.75 20.91 34.23
CA SER A 564 0.41 21.43 34.55
C SER A 564 -0.69 20.66 33.77
N PRO A 565 -1.96 20.75 34.19
CA PRO A 565 -3.09 20.21 33.44
C PRO A 565 -3.19 20.76 32.00
N ASP A 566 -2.70 21.98 31.79
CA ASP A 566 -2.70 22.68 30.51
C ASP A 566 -1.56 22.28 29.58
N MET A 567 -0.52 21.60 30.09
CA MET A 567 0.64 21.20 29.29
C MET A 567 0.18 20.32 28.12
N PRO A 568 0.44 20.72 26.86
CA PRO A 568 0.09 19.91 25.71
C PRO A 568 0.76 18.53 25.83
N THR A 569 -0.06 17.47 25.78
CA THR A 569 0.40 16.09 25.99
C THR A 569 -0.14 15.21 24.87
N ILE A 570 0.73 14.40 24.28
CA ILE A 570 0.41 13.44 23.22
C ILE A 570 0.89 12.05 23.65
N ILE A 571 0.02 11.06 23.51
CA ILE A 571 0.37 9.63 23.59
C ILE A 571 0.00 9.03 22.25
N ALA A 572 0.98 8.49 21.54
CA ALA A 572 0.78 7.95 20.21
C ALA A 572 1.55 6.65 20.02
N GLY A 573 0.95 5.71 19.30
CA GLY A 573 1.62 4.45 18.98
C GLY A 573 0.65 3.33 18.63
N ASP A 574 1.17 2.11 18.72
CA ASP A 574 0.42 0.87 18.53
C ASP A 574 -0.15 0.42 19.87
N PHE A 575 -1.46 0.59 20.03
CA PHE A 575 -2.15 0.22 21.27
C PHE A 575 -2.47 -1.27 21.32
N ASN A 576 -2.35 -1.99 20.19
CA ASN A 576 -2.80 -3.38 20.04
C ASN A 576 -4.21 -3.65 20.62
N SER A 577 -5.02 -2.60 20.67
CA SER A 577 -6.38 -2.57 21.17
C SER A 577 -7.21 -1.76 20.20
N CYS A 578 -8.36 -2.28 19.80
CA CYS A 578 -9.33 -1.51 19.05
C CYS A 578 -9.98 -0.41 19.92
N SER A 579 -10.83 0.42 19.29
CA SER A 579 -11.57 1.49 19.97
C SER A 579 -13.07 1.18 20.09
N HIS A 580 -13.63 1.49 21.25
CA HIS A 580 -15.08 1.50 21.49
C HIS A 580 -15.83 2.49 20.59
N LEU A 581 -15.12 3.47 20.01
CA LEU A 581 -15.69 4.42 19.05
C LEU A 581 -15.79 3.86 17.63
N ASP A 582 -15.06 2.77 17.34
CA ASP A 582 -15.04 2.14 16.02
C ASP A 582 -15.93 0.90 15.98
N TRP A 583 -15.96 0.15 17.08
CA TRP A 583 -16.75 -1.07 17.22
C TRP A 583 -18.08 -0.75 17.89
N THR A 584 -19.01 -0.25 17.08
CA THR A 584 -20.37 0.13 17.47
C THR A 584 -21.38 -0.83 16.84
N ASP A 585 -22.64 -0.74 17.26
CA ASP A 585 -23.70 -1.51 16.60
C ASP A 585 -23.88 -1.14 15.12
N ARG A 586 -23.54 0.10 14.74
CA ARG A 586 -23.60 0.57 13.34
C ARG A 586 -22.54 -0.11 12.48
N THR A 587 -21.34 -0.34 13.00
CA THR A 587 -20.22 -0.94 12.25
C THR A 587 -20.19 -2.47 12.28
N LYS A 588 -21.12 -3.11 12.99
CA LYS A 588 -21.27 -4.57 13.04
C LYS A 588 -21.15 -5.29 11.67
N PRO A 589 -21.73 -4.78 10.56
CA PRO A 589 -21.57 -5.41 9.24
C PRO A 589 -20.14 -5.36 8.69
N LEU A 590 -19.34 -4.38 9.10
CA LEU A 590 -17.93 -4.25 8.72
C LEU A 590 -17.02 -5.18 9.53
N HIS A 591 -17.49 -5.62 10.69
CA HIS A 591 -16.76 -6.47 11.62
C HIS A 591 -17.35 -7.88 11.67
N PHE A 592 -17.74 -8.45 10.53
CA PHE A 592 -18.19 -9.85 10.42
C PHE A 592 -19.33 -10.24 11.38
N GLY A 593 -20.17 -9.26 11.75
CA GLY A 593 -21.29 -9.50 12.66
C GLY A 593 -20.93 -9.31 14.15
N TYR A 594 -19.72 -8.88 14.49
CA TYR A 594 -19.37 -8.51 15.87
C TYR A 594 -19.82 -7.06 16.13
N GLY A 595 -20.83 -6.94 17.01
CA GLY A 595 -21.45 -5.66 17.41
C GLY A 595 -20.69 -4.97 18.53
N ALA A 596 -21.30 -3.98 19.19
CA ALA A 596 -20.56 -3.08 20.07
C ALA A 596 -19.62 -3.82 21.05
N VAL A 597 -18.34 -3.43 21.04
CA VAL A 597 -17.29 -3.99 21.91
C VAL A 597 -16.68 -2.87 22.74
N ASN A 598 -16.57 -3.08 24.05
CA ASN A 598 -16.23 -1.99 24.98
C ASN A 598 -14.77 -1.53 24.91
N PHE A 599 -13.81 -2.38 24.54
CA PHE A 599 -12.36 -2.11 24.54
C PHE A 599 -11.90 -1.17 25.69
N PRO A 600 -11.84 -1.69 26.94
CA PRO A 600 -11.49 -0.93 28.15
C PRO A 600 -10.32 0.05 28.04
N THR A 601 -9.26 -0.26 27.28
CA THR A 601 -8.11 0.63 27.04
C THR A 601 -8.55 1.96 26.42
N SER A 602 -9.36 1.90 25.36
CA SER A 602 -9.84 3.11 24.67
C SER A 602 -10.83 3.92 25.51
N GLN A 603 -11.67 3.24 26.31
CA GLN A 603 -12.55 3.92 27.28
C GLN A 603 -11.73 4.62 28.36
N TYR A 604 -10.69 3.96 28.88
CA TYR A 604 -9.81 4.54 29.88
C TYR A 604 -9.14 5.82 29.38
N MET A 605 -8.62 5.83 28.15
CA MET A 605 -8.05 7.04 27.54
C MET A 605 -9.04 8.22 27.54
N ALA A 606 -10.30 7.98 27.16
CA ALA A 606 -11.34 9.00 27.22
C ALA A 606 -11.62 9.49 28.66
N THR A 607 -11.67 8.58 29.64
CA THR A 607 -11.86 8.97 31.07
C THR A 607 -10.70 9.77 31.64
N GLN A 608 -9.47 9.57 31.13
CA GLN A 608 -8.29 10.35 31.49
C GLN A 608 -8.23 11.72 30.76
N GLY A 609 -9.28 12.06 30.01
CA GLY A 609 -9.42 13.33 29.29
C GLY A 609 -8.64 13.41 27.99
N PHE A 610 -8.11 12.29 27.49
CA PHE A 610 -7.49 12.23 26.17
C PHE A 610 -8.55 12.14 25.07
N LYS A 611 -8.28 12.81 23.96
CA LYS A 611 -9.08 12.78 22.74
C LYS A 611 -8.37 12.00 21.65
N ASP A 612 -9.11 11.14 20.95
CA ASP A 612 -8.67 10.48 19.71
C ASP A 612 -8.68 11.50 18.56
N SER A 613 -7.51 11.88 18.05
CA SER A 613 -7.42 12.92 17.01
C SER A 613 -8.14 12.51 15.71
N PHE A 614 -8.11 11.23 15.36
CA PHE A 614 -8.72 10.73 14.12
C PHE A 614 -10.24 10.76 14.22
N ARG A 615 -10.80 10.23 15.32
CA ARG A 615 -12.25 10.19 15.51
C ARG A 615 -12.85 11.57 15.83
N GLU A 616 -12.08 12.49 16.41
CA GLU A 616 -12.48 13.91 16.55
C GLU A 616 -12.69 14.58 15.18
N GLN A 617 -11.81 14.32 14.20
CA GLN A 617 -11.92 14.90 12.85
C GLN A 617 -12.82 14.08 11.90
N ASN A 618 -13.02 12.80 12.20
CA ASN A 618 -13.78 11.87 11.38
C ASN A 618 -14.83 11.12 12.24
N PRO A 619 -15.85 11.82 12.79
CA PRO A 619 -16.75 11.24 13.79
C PRO A 619 -17.68 10.14 13.27
N ASP A 620 -17.91 10.06 11.95
CA ASP A 620 -18.74 9.00 11.35
C ASP A 620 -17.92 7.74 11.08
N GLU A 621 -18.00 6.79 11.99
CA GLU A 621 -17.28 5.52 12.00
C GLU A 621 -17.63 4.59 10.83
N LEU A 622 -18.83 4.71 10.27
CA LEU A 622 -19.24 3.96 9.09
C LEU A 622 -18.55 4.46 7.82
N LYS A 623 -18.41 5.78 7.71
CA LYS A 623 -17.81 6.44 6.55
C LYS A 623 -16.28 6.46 6.62
N TYR A 624 -15.75 6.60 7.83
CA TYR A 624 -14.32 6.74 8.09
C TYR A 624 -13.87 5.63 9.05
N GLN A 625 -13.74 4.43 8.49
CA GLN A 625 -13.42 3.21 9.23
C GLN A 625 -12.02 3.29 9.83
N GLY A 626 -11.04 3.65 9.00
CA GLY A 626 -9.70 4.02 9.45
C GLY A 626 -8.85 2.88 9.98
N GLY A 627 -9.05 1.63 9.53
CA GLY A 627 -8.18 0.51 9.92
C GLY A 627 -6.70 0.79 9.71
N THR A 628 -5.87 0.33 10.65
CA THR A 628 -4.42 0.61 10.71
C THR A 628 -3.54 -0.61 10.81
N THR A 629 -4.05 -1.80 11.15
CA THR A 629 -3.22 -3.02 11.18
C THR A 629 -3.49 -3.92 9.98
N ALA A 630 -2.42 -4.56 9.50
CA ALA A 630 -2.41 -5.45 8.35
C ALA A 630 -3.12 -4.89 7.09
N VAL A 631 -2.99 -3.58 6.85
CA VAL A 631 -3.69 -2.84 5.79
C VAL A 631 -3.27 -3.23 4.37
N ILE A 632 -2.15 -3.94 4.24
CA ILE A 632 -1.71 -4.52 2.97
C ILE A 632 -2.47 -5.82 2.62
N TYR A 633 -3.31 -6.32 3.53
CA TYR A 633 -4.16 -7.49 3.34
C TYR A 633 -5.64 -7.07 3.25
N GLY A 634 -6.33 -7.47 2.18
CA GLY A 634 -7.67 -7.01 1.85
C GLY A 634 -8.75 -7.35 2.89
N GLN A 635 -8.57 -8.45 3.62
CA GLN A 635 -9.50 -8.89 4.67
C GLN A 635 -9.42 -8.08 5.98
N MET A 636 -8.45 -7.17 6.08
CA MET A 636 -8.01 -6.54 7.33
C MET A 636 -8.25 -5.01 7.42
N GLN A 637 -9.05 -4.45 6.51
CA GLN A 637 -9.12 -2.98 6.31
C GLN A 637 -9.79 -2.17 7.43
N MET A 638 -10.40 -2.83 8.42
CA MET A 638 -11.29 -2.20 9.40
C MET A 638 -10.71 -2.14 10.82
N SER A 639 -9.66 -2.91 11.11
CA SER A 639 -9.08 -3.00 12.45
C SER A 639 -8.15 -1.81 12.71
N ARG A 640 -8.58 -0.85 13.55
CA ARG A 640 -7.80 0.33 13.94
C ARG A 640 -7.25 0.16 15.36
N ILE A 641 -5.93 0.02 15.46
CA ILE A 641 -5.20 -0.19 16.72
C ILE A 641 -4.09 0.84 16.95
N ASP A 642 -3.83 1.68 15.96
CA ASP A 642 -2.83 2.74 16.01
C ASP A 642 -3.52 4.10 16.23
N PHE A 643 -3.03 4.87 17.20
CA PHE A 643 -3.70 6.10 17.62
C PHE A 643 -2.73 7.25 17.88
N ILE A 644 -3.26 8.47 17.73
CA ILE A 644 -2.70 9.69 18.31
C ILE A 644 -3.75 10.25 19.28
N TYR A 645 -3.52 10.05 20.58
CA TYR A 645 -4.31 10.62 21.65
C TYR A 645 -3.67 11.91 22.17
N TYR A 646 -4.47 12.94 22.44
CA TYR A 646 -3.95 14.21 22.94
C TYR A 646 -4.83 14.86 24.00
N LYS A 647 -4.25 15.77 24.80
CA LYS A 647 -4.93 16.66 25.75
C LYS A 647 -4.11 17.93 26.04
N GLY A 648 -4.64 18.83 26.87
CA GLY A 648 -4.00 20.11 27.24
C GLY A 648 -4.29 21.24 26.24
N LYS A 649 -3.47 22.29 26.24
CA LYS A 649 -3.60 23.47 25.35
C LYS A 649 -3.18 23.16 23.91
N MET A 650 -3.94 22.29 23.25
CA MET A 650 -3.75 21.91 21.86
C MET A 650 -5.11 21.61 21.21
N ARG A 651 -5.22 21.76 19.90
CA ARG A 651 -6.41 21.36 19.13
C ARG A 651 -6.03 20.70 17.82
N THR A 652 -6.80 19.68 17.41
CA THR A 652 -6.64 19.03 16.11
C THR A 652 -7.14 19.94 14.99
N LEU A 653 -6.34 20.10 13.93
CA LEU A 653 -6.72 20.80 12.70
C LEU A 653 -7.06 19.81 11.57
N SER A 654 -6.39 18.67 11.53
CA SER A 654 -6.69 17.56 10.63
C SER A 654 -6.10 16.26 11.19
N SER A 655 -6.71 15.12 10.87
CA SER A 655 -6.17 13.79 11.18
C SER A 655 -6.59 12.80 10.11
N LYS A 656 -5.64 12.01 9.61
CA LYS A 656 -5.82 11.11 8.48
C LYS A 656 -5.08 9.80 8.67
N ILE A 657 -5.71 8.70 8.25
CA ILE A 657 -5.03 7.42 8.07
C ILE A 657 -4.46 7.38 6.66
N VAL A 658 -3.17 7.08 6.55
CA VAL A 658 -2.45 6.99 5.28
C VAL A 658 -1.95 5.57 5.09
N ARG A 659 -2.35 4.94 3.98
CA ARG A 659 -2.06 3.52 3.71
C ARG A 659 -1.53 3.25 2.29
N SER A 660 -1.39 4.30 1.47
CA SER A 660 -0.75 4.25 0.16
C SER A 660 0.61 4.95 0.14
N SER A 661 1.51 4.52 -0.75
CA SER A 661 2.78 5.23 -0.97
C SER A 661 2.56 6.67 -1.49
N PRO A 662 3.46 7.64 -1.20
CA PRO A 662 3.41 9.00 -1.73
C PRO A 662 3.67 9.05 -3.23
N ASP A 663 4.38 8.05 -3.75
CA ASP A 663 4.40 7.78 -5.18
C ASP A 663 3.16 6.97 -5.53
N ILE A 664 2.22 7.59 -6.24
CA ILE A 664 0.94 6.96 -6.59
C ILE A 664 1.19 5.66 -7.35
N ASP A 665 0.43 4.63 -6.97
CA ASP A 665 0.44 3.25 -7.49
C ASP A 665 1.63 2.39 -7.03
N ASP A 666 2.46 2.90 -6.10
CA ASP A 666 3.55 2.14 -5.52
C ASP A 666 3.13 1.34 -4.26
N VAL A 667 3.87 0.28 -3.91
CA VAL A 667 3.55 -0.58 -2.77
C VAL A 667 3.88 0.07 -1.42
N TRP A 668 2.99 -0.11 -0.43
CA TRP A 668 3.15 0.39 0.95
C TRP A 668 4.32 -0.29 1.70
N ALA A 669 4.96 0.32 2.69
CA ALA A 669 6.20 -0.25 3.26
C ALA A 669 6.01 -1.16 4.50
N SER A 670 4.89 -1.01 5.21
CA SER A 670 4.59 -1.70 6.47
C SER A 670 3.29 -2.51 6.31
N ASP A 671 2.99 -3.43 7.23
CA ASP A 671 1.64 -3.95 7.36
C ASP A 671 0.72 -2.98 8.13
N HIS A 672 1.28 -2.01 8.87
CA HIS A 672 0.51 -0.94 9.51
C HIS A 672 0.35 0.30 8.62
N ALA A 673 -0.83 0.93 8.63
CA ALA A 673 -1.04 2.29 8.14
C ALA A 673 -0.47 3.31 9.13
N ALA A 674 -0.20 4.52 8.65
CA ALA A 674 0.23 5.61 9.49
C ALA A 674 -0.94 6.52 9.90
N VAL A 675 -0.87 7.11 11.09
CA VAL A 675 -1.78 8.18 11.53
C VAL A 675 -1.02 9.51 11.42
N LEU A 676 -1.49 10.42 10.57
CA LEU A 676 -0.91 11.76 10.43
C LEU A 676 -1.90 12.80 10.95
N THR A 677 -1.49 13.51 12.02
CA THR A 677 -2.31 14.56 12.64
C THR A 677 -1.61 15.91 12.58
N THR A 678 -2.33 16.94 12.19
CA THR A 678 -1.89 18.34 12.33
C THR A 678 -2.57 18.95 13.55
N PHE A 679 -1.78 19.54 14.44
CA PHE A 679 -2.27 20.26 15.61
C PHE A 679 -1.93 21.74 15.54
N GLN A 680 -2.74 22.55 16.22
CA GLN A 680 -2.32 23.85 16.71
C GLN A 680 -2.08 23.78 18.22
N VAL A 681 -0.91 24.21 18.66
CA VAL A 681 -0.54 24.37 20.07
C VAL A 681 -0.94 25.76 20.53
N LEU A 682 -1.79 25.85 21.56
CA LEU A 682 -2.45 27.09 21.99
C LEU A 682 -1.59 27.89 22.98
#